data_AF-A0A7C6ISI7-F1
#
_entry.id   AF-A0A7C6ISI7-F1
#
_cell.length_a   1.000
_cell.length_b   1.000
_cell.length_c   1.000
_cell.angle_alpha   90.00
_cell.angle_beta   90.00
_cell.angle_gamma   90.00
#
_symmetry.space_group_name_H-M   'P 1'
#
loop_
_entity.id
_entity.type
_entity.pdbx_description
1 polymer ?
#
loop_
_entity_poly.entity_id
_entity_poly.type
_entity_poly.pdbx_seq_one_letter_code
_entity_poly.pdbx_strand_id
1 'polypeptide(L)'
;MKKRMSVRTLMALIYLLFAILPMAAAVGIILFLLLPDLSRSMKNQITIILLLLGGITLVGFIIQMIISGRFLKGMRGIVDIMERIKNGDLTVNIDDSALGELNRLTEEIGFALKQFHDVLRDVFISTGEVKHLTETVTDTATQSSRTAGDIIALSETLAKGASSQAEDAEACLSMTTQLIQEMERVAQSAEVMLDKADMVQQMTKFGSENINELTNKSKVSEANIKEITQRVDDLSNMTRTITQVTEAITAIASQTNLLSLNAAIEASRAGESGKGFAVVAREIRKLADRSVASSKDIVKTISNIQDQIQNTNATISATMDIILSQVEAVHKTNQAFSNIFDASKELYDQLMVVKEGIKKLTDYREGLSTSIENIASVAQEAAASTQEVVSHMYTQNNSIEILLQMAENLRNLIEDVDKKMNTFKFDKLERTTKSFAIIACDDISFFEDTFTGAKEAGRKLGIDILCMAPKNANPHEQARLIDKAVQEGVVGIGLGPIDDQEVRDAITRAIDKGINVVVFDTDLQGVGAKGFVGTDNHKAGKMVGQVVAKALSGKGDIILSLANLVQNNLKQRLEGFKEVIGQYPGIKILEVDAKVYETINDRIDGIKGVIQKYPNFDCLVCMDFESGFIVDRLQRELDINVKYIGFDKNEKTMELIRNDRMVSIIAQRPNLWGELVVRRLNDLMLGKTIPDFDDTGTYEINKKNISVYS
;
A
#
# COMPACT_ATOMS: atom_id res chain seq x y z
N MET A 1 16.51 5.53 -92.58
CA MET A 1 17.24 4.46 -91.84
C MET A 1 18.12 3.67 -92.81
N LYS A 2 19.42 3.95 -92.87
CA LYS A 2 20.39 3.07 -93.56
C LYS A 2 20.53 1.81 -92.71
N LYS A 3 20.01 0.68 -93.17
CA LYS A 3 20.18 -0.63 -92.52
C LYS A 3 21.68 -0.95 -92.55
N ARG A 4 22.41 -0.63 -91.47
CA ARG A 4 23.81 -1.01 -91.31
C ARG A 4 23.87 -2.52 -91.50
N MET A 5 24.61 -2.96 -92.52
CA MET A 5 24.85 -4.36 -92.80
C MET A 5 25.36 -5.01 -91.51
N SER A 6 24.70 -6.08 -91.02
CA SER A 6 25.08 -6.66 -89.74
C SER A 6 26.53 -7.13 -89.82
N VAL A 7 27.30 -6.98 -88.73
CA VAL A 7 28.72 -7.39 -88.70
C VAL A 7 28.87 -8.88 -89.03
N ARG A 8 27.86 -9.72 -88.75
CA ARG A 8 27.77 -11.10 -89.24
C ARG A 8 27.72 -11.18 -90.77
N THR A 9 26.95 -10.31 -91.41
CA THR A 9 26.85 -10.22 -92.87
C THR A 9 28.15 -9.69 -93.47
N LEU A 10 28.79 -8.70 -92.83
CA LEU A 10 30.09 -8.15 -93.24
C LEU A 10 31.21 -9.20 -93.08
N MET A 11 31.27 -9.91 -91.94
CA MET A 11 32.21 -11.00 -91.72
C MET A 11 31.95 -12.16 -92.66
N ALA A 12 30.70 -12.57 -92.88
CA ALA A 12 30.37 -13.61 -93.85
C ALA A 12 30.80 -13.21 -95.27
N LEU A 13 30.61 -11.95 -95.67
CA LEU A 13 31.12 -11.41 -96.93
C LEU A 13 32.65 -11.43 -96.98
N ILE A 14 33.34 -11.03 -95.91
CA ILE A 14 34.80 -11.06 -95.82
C ILE A 14 35.32 -12.51 -95.88
N TYR A 15 34.72 -13.46 -95.15
CA TYR A 15 35.06 -14.89 -95.22
C TYR A 15 34.78 -15.49 -96.60
N LEU A 16 33.66 -15.13 -97.23
CA LEU A 16 33.32 -15.58 -98.58
C LEU A 16 34.30 -15.01 -99.62
N LEU A 17 34.65 -13.72 -99.51
CA LEU A 17 35.70 -13.08 -100.30
C LEU A 17 37.04 -13.78 -100.09
N PHE A 18 37.39 -14.12 -98.85
CA PHE A 18 38.65 -14.79 -98.50
C PHE A 18 38.71 -16.26 -98.91
N ALA A 19 37.57 -16.95 -99.07
CA ALA A 19 37.53 -18.30 -99.60
C ALA A 19 37.62 -18.31 -101.15
N ILE A 20 37.01 -17.32 -101.80
CA ILE A 20 36.87 -17.27 -103.26
C ILE A 20 38.06 -16.59 -103.95
N LEU A 21 38.56 -15.47 -103.44
CA LEU A 21 39.65 -14.70 -104.07
C LEU A 21 40.98 -15.46 -104.19
N PRO A 22 41.51 -16.14 -103.15
CA PRO A 22 42.75 -16.90 -103.28
C PRO A 22 42.55 -18.16 -104.13
N MET A 23 41.36 -18.76 -104.14
CA MET A 23 41.04 -19.88 -105.03
C MET A 23 41.00 -19.42 -106.50
N ALA A 24 40.39 -18.26 -106.78
CA ALA A 24 40.39 -17.64 -108.10
C ALA A 24 41.79 -17.20 -108.54
N ALA A 25 42.62 -16.67 -107.63
CA ALA A 25 44.01 -16.34 -107.89
C ALA A 25 44.86 -17.59 -108.17
N ALA A 26 44.68 -18.67 -107.41
CA ALA A 26 45.36 -19.95 -107.63
C ALA A 26 44.97 -20.59 -108.96
N VAL A 27 43.68 -20.61 -109.30
CA VAL A 27 43.19 -21.06 -110.61
C VAL A 27 43.78 -20.20 -111.73
N GLY A 28 43.82 -18.86 -111.55
CA GLY A 28 44.44 -17.93 -112.50
C GLY A 28 45.94 -18.17 -112.71
N ILE A 29 46.69 -18.46 -111.63
CA ILE A 29 48.12 -18.81 -111.69
C ILE A 29 48.33 -20.17 -112.36
N ILE A 30 47.50 -21.16 -112.07
CA ILE A 30 47.54 -22.48 -112.69
C ILE A 30 47.25 -22.38 -114.20
N LEU A 31 46.22 -21.62 -114.60
CA LEU A 31 45.91 -21.35 -116.01
C LEU A 31 47.07 -20.63 -116.71
N PHE A 32 47.72 -19.67 -116.03
CA PHE A 32 48.87 -18.94 -116.52
C PHE A 32 50.10 -19.84 -116.72
N LEU A 33 50.30 -20.86 -115.88
CA LEU A 33 51.38 -21.84 -116.00
C LEU A 33 51.10 -22.94 -117.05
N LEU A 34 49.85 -23.33 -117.25
CA LEU A 34 49.43 -24.38 -118.19
C LEU A 34 49.34 -23.93 -119.65
N LEU A 35 49.37 -22.63 -119.93
CA LEU A 35 49.25 -22.06 -121.28
C LEU A 35 50.56 -21.33 -121.69
N PRO A 36 51.62 -22.06 -122.10
CA PRO A 36 52.93 -21.47 -122.40
C PRO A 36 52.93 -20.55 -123.63
N ASP A 37 52.01 -20.76 -124.58
CA ASP A 37 51.92 -20.09 -125.88
C ASP A 37 51.21 -18.71 -125.86
N LEU A 38 50.88 -18.14 -124.70
CA LEU A 38 50.29 -16.81 -124.63
C LEU A 38 51.23 -15.71 -125.17
N SER A 39 50.65 -14.77 -125.93
CA SER A 39 51.35 -13.57 -126.40
C SER A 39 51.89 -12.73 -125.23
N ARG A 40 53.02 -12.04 -125.45
CA ARG A 40 53.69 -11.23 -124.41
C ARG A 40 52.79 -10.14 -123.82
N SER A 41 51.85 -9.60 -124.62
CA SER A 41 50.85 -8.61 -124.18
C SER A 41 49.82 -9.22 -123.22
N MET A 42 49.30 -10.42 -123.52
CA MET A 42 48.35 -11.11 -122.65
C MET A 42 48.98 -11.52 -121.31
N LYS A 43 50.27 -11.92 -121.32
CA LYS A 43 50.99 -12.24 -120.08
C LYS A 43 51.06 -11.03 -119.14
N ASN A 44 51.36 -9.83 -119.66
CA ASN A 44 51.42 -8.61 -118.85
C ASN A 44 50.05 -8.20 -118.26
N GLN A 45 48.96 -8.31 -119.04
CA GLN A 45 47.61 -8.00 -118.53
C GLN A 45 47.17 -8.97 -117.42
N ILE A 46 47.46 -10.26 -117.57
CA ILE A 46 47.17 -11.27 -116.55
C ILE A 46 48.02 -11.02 -115.29
N THR A 47 49.30 -10.64 -115.42
CA THR A 47 50.15 -10.28 -114.27
C THR A 47 49.60 -9.08 -113.49
N ILE A 48 49.11 -8.04 -114.17
CA ILE A 48 48.51 -6.87 -113.50
C ILE A 48 47.22 -7.26 -112.75
N ILE A 49 46.36 -8.08 -113.35
CA ILE A 49 45.13 -8.57 -112.71
C ILE A 49 45.47 -9.41 -111.47
N LEU A 50 46.48 -10.29 -111.55
CA LEU A 50 46.94 -11.10 -110.42
C LEU A 50 47.54 -10.23 -109.29
N LEU A 51 48.28 -9.17 -109.62
CA LEU A 51 48.82 -8.21 -108.64
C LEU A 51 47.71 -7.39 -107.95
N LEU A 52 46.69 -6.96 -108.69
CA LEU A 52 45.53 -6.26 -108.12
C LEU A 52 44.70 -7.19 -107.23
N LEU A 53 44.47 -8.44 -107.66
CA LEU A 53 43.85 -9.46 -106.81
C LEU A 53 44.66 -9.69 -105.53
N GLY A 54 45.99 -9.82 -105.65
CA GLY A 54 46.91 -9.96 -104.52
C GLY A 54 46.91 -8.77 -103.57
N GLY A 55 46.77 -7.54 -104.09
CA GLY A 55 46.64 -6.33 -103.29
C GLY A 55 45.32 -6.27 -102.52
N ILE A 56 44.21 -6.63 -103.17
CA ILE A 56 42.89 -6.69 -102.53
C ILE A 56 42.84 -7.77 -101.44
N THR A 57 43.43 -8.94 -101.68
CA THR A 57 43.53 -9.99 -100.64
C THR A 57 44.41 -9.55 -99.48
N LEU A 58 45.51 -8.83 -99.73
CA LEU A 58 46.38 -8.30 -98.68
C LEU A 58 45.68 -7.24 -97.81
N VAL A 59 44.97 -6.28 -98.43
CA VAL A 59 44.20 -5.26 -97.69
C VAL A 59 43.07 -5.92 -96.89
N GLY A 60 42.37 -6.90 -97.48
CA GLY A 60 41.37 -7.70 -96.78
C GLY A 60 41.95 -8.45 -95.57
N PHE A 61 43.14 -9.03 -95.72
CA PHE A 61 43.87 -9.70 -94.63
C PHE A 61 44.25 -8.73 -93.50
N ILE A 62 44.74 -7.53 -93.83
CA ILE A 62 45.08 -6.50 -92.83
C ILE A 62 43.82 -6.02 -92.09
N ILE A 63 42.72 -5.72 -92.81
CA ILE A 63 41.45 -5.32 -92.20
C ILE A 63 40.91 -6.43 -91.29
N GLN A 64 40.97 -7.69 -91.73
CA GLN A 64 40.59 -8.85 -90.91
C GLN A 64 41.46 -8.94 -89.66
N MET A 65 42.78 -8.78 -89.78
CA MET A 65 43.70 -8.83 -88.64
C MET A 65 43.41 -7.72 -87.62
N ILE A 66 43.04 -6.51 -88.07
CA ILE A 66 42.65 -5.39 -87.21
C ILE A 66 41.30 -5.68 -86.51
N ILE A 67 40.29 -6.15 -87.25
CA ILE A 67 38.97 -6.48 -86.70
C ILE A 67 39.07 -7.65 -85.70
N SER A 68 39.75 -8.73 -86.09
CA SER A 68 40.01 -9.88 -85.20
C SER A 68 40.84 -9.46 -83.99
N GLY A 69 41.83 -8.59 -84.14
CA GLY A 69 42.64 -8.07 -83.03
C GLY A 69 41.81 -7.26 -82.04
N ARG A 70 40.91 -6.39 -82.50
CA ARG A 70 39.99 -5.63 -81.63
C ARG A 70 38.98 -6.52 -80.93
N PHE A 71 38.39 -7.48 -81.65
CA PHE A 71 37.46 -8.45 -81.07
C PHE A 71 38.13 -9.36 -80.03
N LEU A 72 39.32 -9.90 -80.31
CA LEU A 72 40.09 -10.71 -79.37
C LEU A 72 40.51 -9.92 -78.13
N LYS A 73 40.89 -8.64 -78.29
CA LYS A 73 41.18 -7.75 -77.16
C LYS A 73 39.94 -7.52 -76.30
N GLY A 74 38.78 -7.28 -76.90
CA GLY A 74 37.51 -7.14 -76.19
C GLY A 74 37.09 -8.40 -75.44
N MET A 75 37.23 -9.57 -76.08
CA MET A 75 36.98 -10.87 -75.44
C MET A 75 37.92 -11.14 -74.26
N ARG A 76 39.21 -10.77 -74.35
CA ARG A 76 40.13 -10.87 -73.19
C ARG A 76 39.70 -9.96 -72.04
N GLY A 77 39.22 -8.75 -72.32
CA GLY A 77 38.68 -7.87 -71.29
C GLY A 77 37.47 -8.47 -70.57
N ILE A 78 36.55 -9.11 -71.31
CA ILE A 78 35.42 -9.83 -70.72
C ILE A 78 35.90 -11.03 -69.89
N VAL A 79 36.89 -11.79 -70.35
CA VAL A 79 37.48 -12.90 -69.58
C VAL A 79 38.09 -12.40 -68.28
N ASP A 80 38.81 -11.27 -68.29
CA ASP A 80 39.39 -10.66 -67.10
C ASP A 80 38.31 -10.18 -66.11
N ILE A 81 37.24 -9.55 -66.60
CA ILE A 81 36.06 -9.20 -65.78
C ILE A 81 35.44 -10.45 -65.15
N MET A 82 35.23 -11.51 -65.94
CA MET A 82 34.66 -12.76 -65.44
C MET A 82 35.59 -13.46 -64.44
N GLU A 83 36.91 -13.34 -64.60
CA GLU A 83 37.88 -13.87 -63.65
C GLU A 83 37.87 -13.10 -62.32
N ARG A 84 37.70 -11.77 -62.36
CA ARG A 84 37.50 -10.94 -61.16
C ARG A 84 36.20 -11.30 -60.45
N ILE A 85 35.10 -11.47 -61.19
CA ILE A 85 33.81 -11.93 -60.65
C ILE A 85 33.92 -13.33 -60.02
N LYS A 86 34.61 -14.27 -60.70
CA LYS A 86 34.89 -15.63 -60.19
C LYS A 86 35.62 -15.58 -58.84
N ASN A 87 36.49 -14.61 -58.65
CA ASN A 87 37.24 -14.39 -57.41
C ASN A 87 36.47 -13.53 -56.38
N GLY A 88 35.18 -13.27 -56.62
CA GLY A 88 34.29 -12.58 -55.69
C GLY A 88 34.29 -11.06 -55.79
N ASP A 89 35.01 -10.44 -56.73
CA ASP A 89 35.02 -8.98 -56.88
C ASP A 89 33.78 -8.49 -57.65
N LEU A 90 32.83 -7.87 -56.94
CA LEU A 90 31.60 -7.32 -57.49
C LEU A 90 31.61 -5.79 -57.61
N THR A 91 32.74 -5.12 -57.31
CA THR A 91 32.87 -3.66 -57.47
C THR A 91 33.50 -3.28 -58.83
N VAL A 92 33.58 -4.25 -59.74
CA VAL A 92 34.19 -4.08 -61.07
C VAL A 92 33.35 -3.09 -61.90
N ASN A 93 33.95 -1.95 -62.22
CA ASN A 93 33.35 -1.00 -63.16
C ASN A 93 33.65 -1.45 -64.60
N ILE A 94 32.60 -1.61 -65.41
CA ILE A 94 32.71 -2.02 -66.81
C ILE A 94 32.64 -0.77 -67.68
N ASP A 95 33.78 -0.34 -68.23
CA ASP A 95 33.85 0.85 -69.09
C ASP A 95 33.26 0.55 -70.48
N ASP A 96 32.07 1.09 -70.74
CA ASP A 96 31.27 0.92 -71.97
C ASP A 96 31.97 1.40 -73.26
N SER A 97 33.02 2.22 -73.14
CA SER A 97 33.67 2.85 -74.29
C SER A 97 34.72 1.96 -74.99
N ALA A 98 35.24 0.94 -74.30
CA ALA A 98 36.42 0.19 -74.74
C ALA A 98 36.14 -1.07 -75.59
N LEU A 99 34.87 -1.52 -75.68
CA LEU A 99 34.54 -2.89 -76.11
C LEU A 99 33.72 -3.01 -77.41
N GLY A 100 33.35 -1.88 -78.04
CA GLY A 100 32.82 -1.84 -79.41
C GLY A 100 31.54 -2.66 -79.61
N GLU A 101 31.60 -3.73 -80.43
CA GLU A 101 30.44 -4.59 -80.71
C GLU A 101 30.02 -5.49 -79.54
N LEU A 102 30.84 -5.58 -78.48
CA LEU A 102 30.53 -6.36 -77.27
C LEU A 102 29.78 -5.55 -76.21
N ASN A 103 29.51 -4.27 -76.46
CA ASN A 103 28.87 -3.36 -75.50
C ASN A 103 27.55 -3.90 -74.93
N ARG A 104 26.70 -4.53 -75.76
CA ARG A 104 25.47 -5.15 -75.26
C ARG A 104 25.73 -6.30 -74.29
N LEU A 105 26.77 -7.11 -74.52
CA LEU A 105 27.12 -8.21 -73.61
C LEU A 105 27.66 -7.67 -72.29
N THR A 106 28.44 -6.60 -72.32
CA THR A 106 29.01 -5.96 -71.13
C THR A 106 27.97 -5.19 -70.33
N GLU A 107 26.99 -4.55 -70.97
CA GLU A 107 25.83 -3.93 -70.32
C GLU A 107 25.01 -4.98 -69.55
N GLU A 108 24.71 -6.13 -70.15
CA GLU A 108 23.95 -7.21 -69.51
C GLU A 108 24.73 -7.84 -68.34
N ILE A 109 26.04 -8.04 -68.48
CA ILE A 109 26.92 -8.50 -67.39
C ILE A 109 26.97 -7.45 -66.27
N GLY A 110 27.09 -6.16 -66.60
CA GLY A 110 27.12 -5.07 -65.63
C GLY A 110 25.80 -4.94 -64.86
N PHE A 111 24.66 -5.09 -65.54
CA PHE A 111 23.35 -5.11 -64.89
C PHE A 111 23.17 -6.31 -63.96
N ALA A 112 23.62 -7.51 -64.37
CA ALA A 112 23.62 -8.68 -63.51
C ALA A 112 24.53 -8.50 -62.29
N LEU A 113 25.75 -7.98 -62.50
CA LEU A 113 26.72 -7.70 -61.44
C LEU A 113 26.17 -6.70 -60.42
N LYS A 114 25.54 -5.62 -60.89
CA LYS A 114 24.87 -4.65 -60.01
C LYS A 114 23.75 -5.28 -59.20
N GLN A 115 22.89 -6.10 -59.81
CA GLN A 115 21.84 -6.80 -59.06
C GLN A 115 22.42 -7.77 -58.02
N PHE A 116 23.46 -8.55 -58.36
CA PHE A 116 24.13 -9.43 -57.40
C PHE A 116 24.78 -8.65 -56.26
N HIS A 117 25.41 -7.51 -56.58
CA HIS A 117 25.99 -6.60 -55.61
C HIS A 117 24.93 -6.04 -54.65
N ASP A 118 23.81 -5.54 -55.17
CA ASP A 118 22.73 -4.99 -54.36
C ASP A 118 22.06 -6.06 -53.49
N VAL A 119 21.85 -7.28 -54.02
CA VAL A 119 21.36 -8.42 -53.23
C VAL A 119 22.31 -8.79 -52.09
N LEU A 120 23.62 -8.89 -52.35
CA LEU A 120 24.58 -9.19 -51.28
C LEU A 120 24.68 -8.06 -50.25
N ARG A 121 24.56 -6.81 -50.67
CA ARG A 121 24.46 -5.67 -49.76
C ARG A 121 23.23 -5.79 -48.85
N ASP A 122 22.07 -6.09 -49.40
CA ASP A 122 20.82 -6.22 -48.62
C ASP A 122 20.87 -7.41 -47.66
N VAL A 123 21.47 -8.53 -48.08
CA VAL A 123 21.73 -9.67 -47.19
C VAL A 123 22.68 -9.25 -46.08
N PHE A 124 23.70 -8.43 -46.34
CA PHE A 124 24.68 -7.99 -45.32
C PHE A 124 24.00 -7.17 -44.24
N ILE A 125 23.21 -6.18 -44.66
CA ILE A 125 22.41 -5.34 -43.76
C ILE A 125 21.46 -6.22 -42.93
N SER A 126 20.75 -7.14 -43.59
CA SER A 126 19.81 -8.05 -42.92
C SER A 126 20.53 -8.95 -41.89
N THR A 127 21.71 -9.48 -42.21
CA THR A 127 22.48 -10.31 -41.26
C THR A 127 22.93 -9.53 -40.03
N GLY A 128 23.29 -8.25 -40.20
CA GLY A 128 23.58 -7.36 -39.07
C GLY A 128 22.37 -7.13 -38.17
N GLU A 129 21.19 -6.92 -38.76
CA GLU A 129 19.93 -6.76 -38.01
C GLU A 129 19.56 -8.04 -37.24
N VAL A 130 19.67 -9.21 -37.88
CA VAL A 130 19.40 -10.49 -37.22
C VAL A 130 20.43 -10.74 -36.11
N LYS A 131 21.70 -10.33 -36.28
CA LYS A 131 22.73 -10.46 -35.24
C LYS A 131 22.35 -9.66 -34.00
N HIS A 132 22.04 -8.38 -34.18
CA HIS A 132 21.60 -7.51 -33.08
C HIS A 132 20.32 -8.04 -32.39
N LEU A 133 19.36 -8.53 -33.17
CA LEU A 133 18.13 -9.11 -32.63
C LEU A 133 18.44 -10.36 -31.78
N THR A 134 19.39 -11.19 -32.23
CA THR A 134 19.82 -12.39 -31.51
C THR A 134 20.50 -12.05 -30.18
N GLU A 135 21.36 -11.04 -30.17
CA GLU A 135 21.97 -10.49 -28.94
C GLU A 135 20.91 -9.96 -27.98
N THR A 136 19.93 -9.21 -28.49
CA THR A 136 18.80 -8.69 -27.70
C THR A 136 17.94 -9.81 -27.11
N VAL A 137 17.63 -10.85 -27.90
CA VAL A 137 16.88 -12.01 -27.42
C VAL A 137 17.66 -12.71 -26.31
N THR A 138 18.98 -12.83 -26.45
CA THR A 138 19.86 -13.46 -25.44
C THR A 138 19.89 -12.66 -24.14
N ASP A 139 20.08 -11.34 -24.22
CA ASP A 139 20.03 -10.42 -23.08
C ASP A 139 18.67 -10.50 -22.36
N THR A 140 17.59 -10.42 -23.13
CA THR A 140 16.21 -10.42 -22.60
C THR A 140 15.87 -11.76 -21.96
N ALA A 141 16.19 -12.88 -22.61
CA ALA A 141 16.00 -14.21 -22.08
C ALA A 141 16.80 -14.42 -20.78
N THR A 142 18.05 -13.96 -20.74
CA THR A 142 18.88 -14.01 -19.52
C THR A 142 18.27 -13.18 -18.38
N GLN A 143 17.79 -11.98 -18.69
CA GLN A 143 17.09 -11.13 -17.72
C GLN A 143 15.82 -11.81 -17.20
N SER A 144 14.98 -12.36 -18.10
CA SER A 144 13.78 -13.09 -17.73
C SER A 144 14.09 -14.32 -16.87
N SER A 145 15.21 -15.01 -17.10
CA SER A 145 15.62 -16.15 -16.27
C SER A 145 15.93 -15.72 -14.84
N ARG A 146 16.66 -14.60 -14.68
CA ARG A 146 16.96 -14.04 -13.35
C ARG A 146 15.68 -13.63 -12.64
N THR A 147 14.80 -12.90 -13.32
CA THR A 147 13.51 -12.48 -12.75
C THR A 147 12.63 -13.67 -12.37
N ALA A 148 12.60 -14.74 -13.16
CA ALA A 148 11.90 -15.96 -12.80
C ALA A 148 12.49 -16.61 -11.53
N GLY A 149 13.82 -16.60 -11.38
CA GLY A 149 14.50 -17.03 -10.15
C GLY A 149 14.12 -16.19 -8.92
N ASP A 150 14.09 -14.87 -9.07
CA ASP A 150 13.68 -13.96 -7.98
C ASP A 150 12.21 -14.19 -7.58
N ILE A 151 11.32 -14.40 -8.56
CA ILE A 151 9.91 -14.73 -8.32
C ILE A 151 9.78 -16.06 -7.59
N ILE A 152 10.57 -17.08 -7.95
CA ILE A 152 10.57 -18.38 -7.25
C ILE A 152 10.96 -18.18 -5.78
N ALA A 153 12.07 -17.49 -5.50
CA ALA A 153 12.54 -17.27 -4.12
C ALA A 153 11.54 -16.45 -3.28
N LEU A 154 10.93 -15.43 -3.89
CA LEU A 154 9.88 -14.63 -3.24
C LEU A 154 8.63 -15.47 -2.97
N SER A 155 8.24 -16.32 -3.92
CA SER A 155 7.10 -17.22 -3.80
C SER A 155 7.34 -18.27 -2.71
N GLU A 156 8.51 -18.86 -2.60
CA GLU A 156 8.84 -19.77 -1.49
C GLU A 156 8.71 -19.09 -0.12
N THR A 157 9.18 -17.85 -0.02
CA THR A 157 9.06 -17.03 1.20
C THR A 157 7.59 -16.74 1.52
N LEU A 158 6.78 -16.41 0.50
CA LEU A 158 5.36 -16.14 0.64
C LEU A 158 4.57 -17.40 1.05
N ALA A 159 4.86 -18.56 0.45
CA ALA A 159 4.25 -19.83 0.81
C ALA A 159 4.56 -20.22 2.25
N LYS A 160 5.81 -20.02 2.70
CA LYS A 160 6.20 -20.23 4.10
C LYS A 160 5.47 -19.28 5.05
N GLY A 161 5.38 -17.99 4.70
CA GLY A 161 4.65 -16.99 5.47
C GLY A 161 3.16 -17.33 5.59
N ALA A 162 2.55 -17.76 4.49
CA ALA A 162 1.16 -18.18 4.45
C ALA A 162 0.92 -19.45 5.28
N SER A 163 1.82 -20.45 5.22
CA SER A 163 1.74 -21.64 6.09
C SER A 163 1.82 -21.27 7.58
N SER A 164 2.76 -20.40 7.96
CA SER A 164 2.88 -19.90 9.33
C SER A 164 1.61 -19.16 9.77
N GLN A 165 1.00 -18.39 8.88
CA GLN A 165 -0.24 -17.68 9.17
C GLN A 165 -1.43 -18.62 9.39
N ALA A 166 -1.49 -19.74 8.67
CA ALA A 166 -2.49 -20.78 8.91
C ALA A 166 -2.27 -21.47 10.27
N GLU A 167 -1.03 -21.80 10.63
CA GLU A 167 -0.69 -22.37 11.94
C GLU A 167 -1.03 -21.41 13.09
N ASP A 168 -0.70 -20.12 12.94
CA ASP A 168 -1.02 -19.08 13.92
C ASP A 168 -2.55 -18.91 14.09
N ALA A 169 -3.31 -19.03 12.99
CA ALA A 169 -4.76 -19.00 13.04
C ALA A 169 -5.34 -20.19 13.82
N GLU A 170 -4.85 -21.41 13.58
CA GLU A 170 -5.26 -22.60 14.34
C GLU A 170 -4.91 -22.47 15.84
N ALA A 171 -3.73 -21.94 16.17
CA ALA A 171 -3.34 -21.66 17.55
C ALA A 171 -4.29 -20.64 18.20
N CYS A 172 -4.67 -19.59 17.47
CA CYS A 172 -5.61 -18.57 17.95
C CYS A 172 -7.01 -19.14 18.22
N LEU A 173 -7.48 -20.06 17.36
CA LEU A 173 -8.75 -20.77 17.57
C LEU A 173 -8.72 -21.63 18.84
N SER A 174 -7.62 -22.34 19.08
CA SER A 174 -7.41 -23.14 20.29
C SER A 174 -7.41 -22.27 21.54
N MET A 175 -6.68 -21.14 21.53
CA MET A 175 -6.66 -20.17 22.63
C MET A 175 -8.05 -19.57 22.88
N THR A 176 -8.79 -19.26 21.83
CA THR A 176 -10.16 -18.75 21.93
C THR A 176 -11.09 -19.79 22.56
N THR A 177 -10.94 -21.06 22.22
CA THR A 177 -11.72 -22.15 22.82
C THR A 177 -11.42 -22.29 24.32
N GLN A 178 -10.15 -22.24 24.72
CA GLN A 178 -9.75 -22.28 26.13
C GLN A 178 -10.27 -21.06 26.91
N LEU A 179 -10.22 -19.88 26.31
CA LEU A 179 -10.76 -18.65 26.91
C LEU A 179 -12.25 -18.82 27.25
N ILE A 180 -13.03 -19.42 26.35
CA ILE A 180 -14.47 -19.63 26.55
C ILE A 180 -14.74 -20.63 27.68
N GLN A 181 -13.98 -21.71 27.77
CA GLN A 181 -14.09 -22.65 28.89
C GLN A 181 -13.83 -21.97 30.23
N GLU A 182 -12.82 -21.10 30.31
CA GLU A 182 -12.57 -20.34 31.52
C GLU A 182 -13.68 -19.31 31.81
N MET A 183 -14.27 -18.69 30.79
CA MET A 183 -15.44 -17.81 30.98
C MET A 183 -16.67 -18.55 31.48
N GLU A 184 -16.92 -19.77 31.03
CA GLU A 184 -18.00 -20.62 31.56
C GLU A 184 -17.77 -20.95 33.05
N ARG A 185 -16.52 -21.19 33.46
CA ARG A 185 -16.18 -21.39 34.88
C ARG A 185 -16.44 -20.14 35.72
N VAL A 186 -16.12 -18.95 35.19
CA VAL A 186 -16.45 -17.68 35.86
C VAL A 186 -17.96 -17.50 35.96
N ALA A 187 -18.72 -17.84 34.92
CA ALA A 187 -20.18 -17.75 34.93
C ALA A 187 -20.80 -18.63 36.02
N GLN A 188 -20.33 -19.87 36.13
CA GLN A 188 -20.78 -20.81 37.16
C GLN A 188 -20.43 -20.30 38.56
N SER A 189 -19.23 -19.74 38.75
CA SER A 189 -18.82 -19.13 40.02
C SER A 189 -19.70 -17.94 40.39
N ALA A 190 -20.05 -17.09 39.41
CA ALA A 190 -20.96 -15.97 39.61
C ALA A 190 -22.36 -16.42 40.02
N GLU A 191 -22.86 -17.52 39.45
CA GLU A 191 -24.16 -18.11 39.82
C GLU A 191 -24.16 -18.63 41.26
N VAL A 192 -23.09 -19.34 41.66
CA VAL A 192 -22.93 -19.75 43.07
C VAL A 192 -22.87 -18.54 44.00
N MET A 193 -22.20 -17.45 43.62
CA MET A 193 -22.14 -16.23 44.42
C MET A 193 -23.50 -15.51 44.51
N LEU A 194 -24.32 -15.54 43.45
CA LEU A 194 -25.68 -15.00 43.48
C LEU A 194 -26.54 -15.73 44.51
N ASP A 195 -26.48 -17.07 44.54
CA ASP A 195 -27.18 -17.88 45.54
C ASP A 195 -26.72 -17.56 46.97
N LYS A 196 -25.41 -17.35 47.16
CA LYS A 196 -24.85 -16.97 48.47
C LYS A 196 -25.29 -15.57 48.89
N ALA A 197 -25.33 -14.60 47.98
CA ALA A 197 -25.81 -13.26 48.24
C ALA A 197 -27.30 -13.27 48.63
N ASP A 198 -28.15 -14.05 47.93
CA ASP A 198 -29.57 -14.19 48.28
C ASP A 198 -29.74 -14.78 49.70
N MET A 199 -29.00 -15.83 50.04
CA MET A 199 -29.02 -16.38 51.40
C MET A 199 -28.58 -15.37 52.47
N VAL A 200 -27.53 -14.58 52.22
CA VAL A 200 -27.11 -13.52 53.16
C VAL A 200 -28.21 -12.48 53.33
N GLN A 201 -28.90 -12.12 52.25
CA GLN A 201 -30.00 -11.18 52.28
C GLN A 201 -31.18 -11.72 53.11
N GLN A 202 -31.53 -13.00 52.95
CA GLN A 202 -32.56 -13.67 53.76
C GLN A 202 -32.18 -13.74 55.25
N MET A 203 -30.95 -14.14 55.58
CA MET A 203 -30.47 -14.21 56.97
C MET A 203 -30.44 -12.83 57.63
N THR A 204 -30.05 -11.80 56.89
CA THR A 204 -29.98 -10.42 57.37
C THR A 204 -31.37 -9.87 57.64
N LYS A 205 -32.34 -10.16 56.76
CA LYS A 205 -33.75 -9.82 56.98
C LYS A 205 -34.29 -10.47 58.25
N PHE A 206 -34.06 -11.76 58.43
CA PHE A 206 -34.44 -12.49 59.65
C PHE A 206 -33.76 -11.92 60.90
N GLY A 207 -32.48 -11.55 60.81
CA GLY A 207 -31.74 -10.86 61.87
C GLY A 207 -32.36 -9.52 62.26
N SER A 208 -32.71 -8.69 61.29
CA SER A 208 -33.36 -7.39 61.53
C SER A 208 -34.75 -7.55 62.15
N GLU A 209 -35.55 -8.54 61.73
CA GLU A 209 -36.85 -8.85 62.34
C GLU A 209 -36.71 -9.21 63.83
N ASN A 210 -35.75 -10.07 64.19
CA ASN A 210 -35.47 -10.43 65.59
C ASN A 210 -35.00 -9.23 66.43
N ILE A 211 -34.15 -8.36 65.85
CA ILE A 211 -33.66 -7.16 66.54
C ILE A 211 -34.77 -6.13 66.74
N ASN A 212 -35.70 -6.00 65.79
CA ASN A 212 -36.90 -5.17 65.96
C ASN A 212 -37.79 -5.71 67.08
N GLU A 213 -37.98 -7.02 67.18
CA GLU A 213 -38.70 -7.64 68.29
C GLU A 213 -38.01 -7.37 69.63
N LEU A 214 -36.68 -7.52 69.69
CA LEU A 214 -35.89 -7.23 70.89
C LEU A 214 -35.99 -5.75 71.30
N THR A 215 -35.95 -4.84 70.33
CA THR A 215 -36.15 -3.39 70.55
C THR A 215 -37.49 -3.11 71.23
N ASN A 216 -38.57 -3.74 70.74
CA ASN A 216 -39.90 -3.59 71.33
C ASN A 216 -39.95 -4.16 72.74
N LYS A 217 -39.36 -5.33 72.98
CA LYS A 217 -39.26 -5.93 74.33
C LYS A 217 -38.45 -5.06 75.29
N SER A 218 -37.35 -4.46 74.85
CA SER A 218 -36.55 -3.52 75.66
C SER A 218 -37.35 -2.27 76.05
N LYS A 219 -38.17 -1.72 75.16
CA LYS A 219 -39.07 -0.59 75.49
C LYS A 219 -40.12 -0.96 76.53
N VAL A 220 -40.65 -2.18 76.46
CA VAL A 220 -41.57 -2.71 77.49
C VAL A 220 -40.85 -2.85 78.83
N SER A 221 -39.62 -3.39 78.85
CA SER A 221 -38.81 -3.46 80.06
C SER A 221 -38.52 -2.07 80.67
N GLU A 222 -38.20 -1.07 79.84
CA GLU A 222 -38.02 0.32 80.29
C GLU A 222 -39.29 0.87 80.96
N ALA A 223 -40.45 0.63 80.35
CA ALA A 223 -41.74 1.06 80.92
C ALA A 223 -42.04 0.36 82.26
N ASN A 224 -41.79 -0.95 82.36
CA ASN A 224 -41.98 -1.72 83.60
C ASN A 224 -41.07 -1.22 84.73
N ILE A 225 -39.80 -0.89 84.43
CA ILE A 225 -38.89 -0.32 85.43
C ILE A 225 -39.38 1.04 85.91
N LYS A 226 -39.85 1.93 85.02
CA LYS A 226 -40.46 3.21 85.42
C LYS A 226 -41.67 3.01 86.34
N GLU A 227 -42.51 2.03 86.05
CA GLU A 227 -43.65 1.69 86.93
C GLU A 227 -43.18 1.19 88.30
N ILE A 228 -42.16 0.33 88.35
CA ILE A 228 -41.59 -0.16 89.61
C ILE A 228 -41.01 0.99 90.41
N THR A 229 -40.27 1.92 89.79
CA THR A 229 -39.75 3.13 90.46
C THR A 229 -40.88 3.90 91.13
N GLN A 230 -41.98 4.15 90.42
CA GLN A 230 -43.13 4.86 90.97
C GLN A 230 -43.73 4.13 92.18
N ARG A 231 -43.89 2.81 92.10
CA ARG A 231 -44.44 2.01 93.22
C ARG A 231 -43.51 2.00 94.44
N VAL A 232 -42.19 2.01 94.23
CA VAL A 232 -41.21 2.07 95.32
C VAL A 232 -41.20 3.46 95.96
N ASP A 233 -41.36 4.53 95.19
CA ASP A 233 -41.53 5.89 95.71
C ASP A 233 -42.81 6.03 96.53
N ASP A 234 -43.92 5.45 96.07
CA ASP A 234 -45.17 5.41 96.83
C ASP A 234 -45.01 4.64 98.15
N LEU A 235 -44.29 3.51 98.12
CA LEU A 235 -43.98 2.74 99.32
C LEU A 235 -43.09 3.54 100.30
N SER A 236 -42.08 4.25 99.79
CA SER A 236 -41.22 5.15 100.57
C SER A 236 -42.03 6.22 101.29
N ASN A 237 -42.98 6.83 100.59
CA ASN A 237 -43.89 7.81 101.16
C ASN A 237 -44.79 7.20 102.25
N MET A 238 -45.40 6.03 101.99
CA MET A 238 -46.20 5.31 102.99
C MET A 238 -45.39 4.98 104.25
N THR A 239 -44.16 4.49 104.09
CA THR A 239 -43.27 4.16 105.19
C THR A 239 -42.94 5.40 106.03
N ARG A 240 -42.67 6.56 105.41
CA ARG A 240 -42.48 7.84 106.11
C ARG A 240 -43.72 8.27 106.90
N THR A 241 -44.92 8.10 106.35
CA THR A 241 -46.17 8.36 107.07
C THR A 241 -46.32 7.43 108.29
N ILE A 242 -45.99 6.13 108.15
CA ILE A 242 -46.03 5.19 109.28
C ILE A 242 -45.02 5.57 110.36
N THR A 243 -43.81 6.03 110.01
CA THR A 243 -42.84 6.56 110.99
C THR A 243 -43.46 7.67 111.83
N GLN A 244 -44.05 8.68 111.19
CA GLN A 244 -44.67 9.83 111.86
C GLN A 244 -45.81 9.40 112.81
N VAL A 245 -46.67 8.47 112.37
CA VAL A 245 -47.75 7.92 113.20
C VAL A 245 -47.18 7.15 114.41
N THR A 246 -46.13 6.37 114.20
CA THR A 246 -45.51 5.56 115.26
C THR A 246 -44.79 6.42 116.31
N GLU A 247 -44.14 7.51 115.89
CA GLU A 247 -43.57 8.52 116.78
C GLU A 247 -44.65 9.18 117.64
N ALA A 248 -45.79 9.55 117.04
CA ALA A 248 -46.92 10.09 117.78
C ALA A 248 -47.48 9.10 118.81
N ILE A 249 -47.63 7.80 118.44
CA ILE A 249 -48.04 6.75 119.38
C ILE A 249 -47.03 6.60 120.52
N THR A 250 -45.73 6.65 120.23
CA THR A 250 -44.66 6.55 121.24
C THR A 250 -44.72 7.73 122.21
N ALA A 251 -44.98 8.95 121.72
CA ALA A 251 -45.15 10.14 122.53
C ALA A 251 -46.39 10.03 123.44
N ILE A 252 -47.53 9.61 122.89
CA ILE A 252 -48.78 9.37 123.64
C ILE A 252 -48.57 8.30 124.71
N ALA A 253 -47.93 7.18 124.37
CA ALA A 253 -47.64 6.11 125.31
C ALA A 253 -46.68 6.56 126.42
N SER A 254 -45.64 7.34 126.11
CA SER A 254 -44.73 7.89 127.11
C SER A 254 -45.43 8.87 128.06
N GLN A 255 -46.31 9.72 127.53
CA GLN A 255 -47.13 10.63 128.31
C GLN A 255 -48.12 9.85 129.20
N THR A 256 -48.74 8.80 128.67
CA THR A 256 -49.64 7.90 129.41
C THR A 256 -48.90 7.15 130.52
N ASN A 257 -47.64 6.75 130.27
CA ASN A 257 -46.76 6.15 131.27
C ASN A 257 -46.49 7.13 132.43
N LEU A 258 -46.16 8.38 132.13
CA LEU A 258 -45.98 9.46 133.12
C LEU A 258 -47.27 9.75 133.91
N LEU A 259 -48.42 9.83 133.25
CA LEU A 259 -49.73 10.03 133.88
C LEU A 259 -50.06 8.86 134.83
N SER A 260 -49.84 7.62 134.38
CA SER A 260 -50.09 6.42 135.18
C SER A 260 -49.12 6.26 136.34
N LEU A 261 -47.86 6.72 136.20
CA LEU A 261 -46.89 6.79 137.30
C LEU A 261 -47.34 7.78 138.37
N ASN A 262 -47.79 8.97 137.96
CA ASN A 262 -48.36 9.96 138.88
C ASN A 262 -49.62 9.39 139.58
N ALA A 263 -50.49 8.71 138.84
CA ALA A 263 -51.68 8.06 139.41
C ALA A 263 -51.34 6.91 140.38
N ALA A 264 -50.29 6.12 140.08
CA ALA A 264 -49.82 5.05 140.97
C ALA A 264 -49.18 5.59 142.26
N ILE A 265 -48.45 6.71 142.17
CA ILE A 265 -47.91 7.43 143.33
C ILE A 265 -49.07 7.93 144.22
N GLU A 266 -50.07 8.59 143.64
CA GLU A 266 -51.19 9.15 144.39
C GLU A 266 -52.09 8.06 145.01
N ALA A 267 -52.27 6.93 144.30
CA ALA A 267 -52.95 5.76 144.83
C ALA A 267 -52.19 5.08 145.99
N SER A 268 -50.85 5.13 146.00
CA SER A 268 -50.03 4.67 147.12
C SER A 268 -50.10 5.61 148.34
N ARG A 269 -50.49 6.88 148.11
CA ARG A 269 -50.65 7.93 149.13
C ARG A 269 -52.00 7.86 149.85
N ALA A 270 -53.04 7.39 149.17
CA ALA A 270 -54.41 7.24 149.69
C ALA A 270 -54.64 6.03 150.64
N GLY A 271 -53.60 5.26 150.98
CA GLY A 271 -53.68 4.15 151.95
C GLY A 271 -54.65 3.03 151.53
N GLU A 272 -55.40 2.45 152.49
CA GLU A 272 -56.35 1.34 152.27
C GLU A 272 -57.38 1.62 151.15
N SER A 273 -57.82 2.87 150.99
CA SER A 273 -58.83 3.27 149.98
C SER A 273 -58.27 3.33 148.55
N GLY A 274 -56.95 3.42 148.37
CA GLY A 274 -56.29 3.53 147.06
C GLY A 274 -55.91 2.21 146.41
N LYS A 275 -56.05 1.06 147.12
CA LYS A 275 -55.57 -0.25 146.67
C LYS A 275 -56.11 -0.67 145.30
N GLY A 276 -57.40 -0.44 145.02
CA GLY A 276 -58.01 -0.74 143.72
C GLY A 276 -57.50 0.15 142.58
N PHE A 277 -57.34 1.45 142.84
CA PHE A 277 -56.84 2.43 141.87
C PHE A 277 -55.35 2.22 141.55
N ALA A 278 -54.55 1.80 142.53
CA ALA A 278 -53.14 1.46 142.36
C ALA A 278 -52.92 0.24 141.46
N VAL A 279 -53.91 -0.67 141.37
CA VAL A 279 -53.88 -1.80 140.43
C VAL A 279 -54.14 -1.31 139.00
N VAL A 280 -55.16 -0.47 138.80
CA VAL A 280 -55.49 0.09 137.47
C VAL A 280 -54.36 0.99 136.95
N ALA A 281 -53.78 1.85 137.78
CA ALA A 281 -52.66 2.70 137.40
C ALA A 281 -51.40 1.90 137.04
N ARG A 282 -51.09 0.82 137.77
CA ARG A 282 -50.01 -0.11 137.38
C ARG A 282 -50.30 -0.83 136.07
N GLU A 283 -51.54 -1.21 135.80
CA GLU A 283 -51.90 -1.89 134.56
C GLU A 283 -51.84 -0.93 133.35
N ILE A 284 -52.27 0.33 133.51
CA ILE A 284 -52.09 1.37 132.49
C ILE A 284 -50.61 1.65 132.25
N ARG A 285 -49.81 1.73 133.32
CA ARG A 285 -48.35 1.91 133.21
C ARG A 285 -47.70 0.78 132.43
N LYS A 286 -48.06 -0.46 132.76
CA LYS A 286 -47.59 -1.66 132.07
C LYS A 286 -48.04 -1.68 130.60
N LEU A 287 -49.26 -1.22 130.29
CA LEU A 287 -49.75 -1.08 128.92
C LEU A 287 -49.02 0.02 128.14
N ALA A 288 -48.71 1.14 128.79
CA ALA A 288 -47.96 2.26 128.23
C ALA A 288 -46.49 1.88 127.98
N ASP A 289 -45.82 1.24 128.93
CA ASP A 289 -44.46 0.67 128.77
C ASP A 289 -44.43 -0.36 127.62
N ARG A 290 -45.44 -1.25 127.54
CA ARG A 290 -45.59 -2.19 126.41
C ARG A 290 -45.85 -1.47 125.07
N SER A 291 -46.58 -0.36 125.08
CA SER A 291 -46.87 0.43 123.87
C SER A 291 -45.62 1.15 123.38
N VAL A 292 -44.81 1.73 124.29
CA VAL A 292 -43.50 2.31 123.94
C VAL A 292 -42.55 1.24 123.39
N ALA A 293 -42.50 0.06 124.02
CA ALA A 293 -41.69 -1.06 123.53
C ALA A 293 -42.15 -1.54 122.13
N SER A 294 -43.45 -1.72 121.93
CA SER A 294 -44.01 -2.14 120.64
C SER A 294 -43.78 -1.08 119.55
N SER A 295 -43.92 0.21 119.86
CA SER A 295 -43.62 1.28 118.91
C SER A 295 -42.13 1.35 118.56
N LYS A 296 -41.21 1.07 119.50
CA LYS A 296 -39.78 0.94 119.18
C LYS A 296 -39.51 -0.21 118.22
N ASP A 297 -40.19 -1.34 118.39
CA ASP A 297 -40.09 -2.47 117.46
C ASP A 297 -40.66 -2.10 116.07
N ILE A 298 -41.76 -1.35 116.01
CA ILE A 298 -42.29 -0.81 114.75
C ILE A 298 -41.30 0.15 114.09
N VAL A 299 -40.70 1.09 114.83
CA VAL A 299 -39.67 2.01 114.31
C VAL A 299 -38.48 1.23 113.73
N LYS A 300 -38.02 0.18 114.42
CA LYS A 300 -36.95 -0.69 113.93
C LYS A 300 -37.34 -1.41 112.63
N THR A 301 -38.55 -1.98 112.56
CA THR A 301 -39.05 -2.62 111.33
C THR A 301 -39.18 -1.61 110.18
N ILE A 302 -39.64 -0.39 110.47
CA ILE A 302 -39.76 0.68 109.48
C ILE A 302 -38.40 1.15 108.98
N SER A 303 -37.41 1.29 109.86
CA SER A 303 -36.02 1.57 109.47
C SER A 303 -35.48 0.48 108.54
N ASN A 304 -35.72 -0.79 108.85
CA ASN A 304 -35.32 -1.90 107.97
C ASN A 304 -36.03 -1.83 106.60
N ILE A 305 -37.30 -1.42 106.55
CA ILE A 305 -38.04 -1.22 105.29
C ILE A 305 -37.45 -0.06 104.50
N GLN A 306 -37.09 1.05 105.14
CA GLN A 306 -36.42 2.18 104.48
C GLN A 306 -35.06 1.78 103.88
N ASP A 307 -34.25 1.01 104.61
CA ASP A 307 -33.00 0.47 104.10
C ASP A 307 -33.22 -0.44 102.88
N GLN A 308 -34.25 -1.30 102.92
CA GLN A 308 -34.64 -2.15 101.79
C GLN A 308 -35.12 -1.33 100.58
N ILE A 309 -35.86 -0.25 100.79
CA ILE A 309 -36.28 0.68 99.72
C ILE A 309 -35.06 1.34 99.10
N GLN A 310 -34.10 1.82 99.89
CA GLN A 310 -32.88 2.43 99.38
C GLN A 310 -32.05 1.45 98.54
N ASN A 311 -31.90 0.20 99.01
CA ASN A 311 -31.24 -0.86 98.25
C ASN A 311 -32.00 -1.21 96.95
N THR A 312 -33.34 -1.23 97.01
CA THR A 312 -34.19 -1.47 95.83
C THR A 312 -34.03 -0.35 94.80
N ASN A 313 -34.02 0.92 95.23
CA ASN A 313 -33.79 2.08 94.37
C ASN A 313 -32.41 2.04 93.71
N ALA A 314 -31.35 1.67 94.45
CA ALA A 314 -30.01 1.48 93.87
C ALA A 314 -30.02 0.38 92.79
N THR A 315 -30.75 -0.72 93.02
CA THR A 315 -30.90 -1.81 92.04
C THR A 315 -31.68 -1.38 90.80
N ILE A 316 -32.75 -0.60 90.97
CA ILE A 316 -33.55 -0.02 89.88
C ILE A 316 -32.69 0.89 89.01
N SER A 317 -31.93 1.82 89.60
CA SER A 317 -31.03 2.71 88.85
C SER A 317 -29.99 1.93 88.05
N ALA A 318 -29.32 0.96 88.66
CA ALA A 318 -28.37 0.10 87.96
C ALA A 318 -29.03 -0.70 86.81
N THR A 319 -30.26 -1.16 87.02
CA THR A 319 -31.03 -1.87 85.97
C THR A 319 -31.41 -0.94 84.82
N MET A 320 -31.76 0.32 85.10
CA MET A 320 -32.07 1.32 84.08
C MET A 320 -30.86 1.62 83.20
N ASP A 321 -29.67 1.78 83.78
CA ASP A 321 -28.42 1.98 83.02
C ASP A 321 -28.10 0.80 82.09
N ILE A 322 -28.37 -0.43 82.55
CA ILE A 322 -28.23 -1.65 81.73
C ILE A 322 -29.22 -1.62 80.56
N ILE A 323 -30.49 -1.26 80.78
CA ILE A 323 -31.50 -1.17 79.72
C ILE A 323 -31.11 -0.12 78.67
N LEU A 324 -30.63 1.05 79.08
CA LEU A 324 -30.17 2.09 78.15
C LEU A 324 -29.00 1.62 77.29
N SER A 325 -28.02 0.95 77.91
CA SER A 325 -26.88 0.34 77.20
C SER A 325 -27.34 -0.76 76.25
N GLN A 326 -28.34 -1.56 76.64
CA GLN A 326 -28.94 -2.59 75.79
C GLN A 326 -29.64 -1.98 74.56
N VAL A 327 -30.40 -0.91 74.72
CA VAL A 327 -31.06 -0.22 73.59
C VAL A 327 -30.04 0.33 72.60
N GLU A 328 -28.94 0.91 73.07
CA GLU A 328 -27.85 1.36 72.20
C GLU A 328 -27.20 0.19 71.45
N ALA A 329 -26.91 -0.92 72.13
CA ALA A 329 -26.35 -2.11 71.51
C ALA A 329 -27.27 -2.67 70.42
N VAL A 330 -28.57 -2.78 70.71
CA VAL A 330 -29.61 -3.20 69.76
C VAL A 330 -29.65 -2.29 68.53
N HIS A 331 -29.55 -0.97 68.71
CA HIS A 331 -29.52 -0.02 67.60
C HIS A 331 -28.29 -0.22 66.70
N LYS A 332 -27.10 -0.37 67.30
CA LYS A 332 -25.86 -0.66 66.56
C LYS A 332 -25.95 -1.98 65.80
N THR A 333 -26.53 -3.02 66.40
CA THR A 333 -26.74 -4.31 65.72
C THR A 333 -27.72 -4.18 64.55
N ASN A 334 -28.81 -3.42 64.69
CA ASN A 334 -29.74 -3.19 63.59
C ASN A 334 -29.07 -2.46 62.41
N GLN A 335 -28.25 -1.45 62.71
CA GLN A 335 -27.47 -0.72 61.70
C GLN A 335 -26.48 -1.65 60.98
N ALA A 336 -25.80 -2.53 61.72
CA ALA A 336 -24.90 -3.52 61.13
C ALA A 336 -25.65 -4.46 60.16
N PHE A 337 -26.83 -4.95 60.52
CA PHE A 337 -27.65 -5.75 59.60
C PHE A 337 -28.10 -4.94 58.37
N SER A 338 -28.52 -3.68 58.53
CA SER A 338 -28.85 -2.82 57.38
C SER A 338 -27.67 -2.69 56.41
N ASN A 339 -26.47 -2.43 56.92
CA ASN A 339 -25.28 -2.32 56.09
C ASN A 339 -24.93 -3.63 55.37
N ILE A 340 -25.13 -4.79 56.02
CA ILE A 340 -24.92 -6.10 55.40
C ILE A 340 -25.95 -6.33 54.28
N PHE A 341 -27.21 -5.93 54.48
CA PHE A 341 -28.26 -6.05 53.48
C PHE A 341 -27.91 -5.25 52.22
N ASP A 342 -27.50 -4.00 52.40
CA ASP A 342 -27.13 -3.11 51.30
C ASP A 342 -25.89 -3.63 50.55
N ALA A 343 -24.85 -4.07 51.28
CA ALA A 343 -23.66 -4.67 50.67
C ALA A 343 -23.97 -5.96 49.91
N SER A 344 -24.89 -6.80 50.42
CA SER A 344 -25.32 -8.03 49.76
C SER A 344 -26.11 -7.74 48.48
N LYS A 345 -26.92 -6.67 48.48
CA LYS A 345 -27.65 -6.22 47.30
C LYS A 345 -26.70 -5.68 46.23
N GLU A 346 -25.72 -4.86 46.61
CA GLU A 346 -24.72 -4.35 45.68
C GLU A 346 -23.90 -5.49 45.05
N LEU A 347 -23.53 -6.50 45.84
CA LEU A 347 -22.87 -7.71 45.34
C LEU A 347 -23.73 -8.44 44.30
N TYR A 348 -25.02 -8.60 44.55
CA TYR A 348 -25.96 -9.20 43.60
C TYR A 348 -26.00 -8.43 42.27
N ASP A 349 -26.14 -7.11 42.33
CA ASP A 349 -26.19 -6.25 41.14
C ASP A 349 -24.89 -6.33 40.33
N GLN A 350 -23.71 -6.34 40.99
CA GLN A 350 -22.42 -6.51 40.30
C GLN A 350 -22.28 -7.88 39.64
N LEU A 351 -22.72 -8.96 40.30
CA LEU A 351 -22.68 -10.31 39.74
C LEU A 351 -23.58 -10.45 38.50
N MET A 352 -24.71 -9.74 38.46
CA MET A 352 -25.55 -9.66 37.26
C MET A 352 -24.85 -8.97 36.09
N VAL A 353 -24.08 -7.91 36.35
CA VAL A 353 -23.24 -7.27 35.32
C VAL A 353 -22.16 -8.23 34.80
N VAL A 354 -21.53 -8.99 35.69
CA VAL A 354 -20.55 -10.04 35.30
C VAL A 354 -21.20 -11.10 34.41
N LYS A 355 -22.39 -11.60 34.79
CA LYS A 355 -23.13 -12.60 34.01
C LYS A 355 -23.48 -12.11 32.60
N GLU A 356 -23.93 -10.86 32.48
CA GLU A 356 -24.21 -10.23 31.18
C GLU A 356 -22.93 -10.00 30.36
N GLY A 357 -21.84 -9.60 31.00
CA GLY A 357 -20.53 -9.44 30.36
C GLY A 357 -20.01 -10.74 29.74
N ILE A 358 -20.16 -11.86 30.46
CA ILE A 358 -19.78 -13.19 29.95
C ILE A 358 -20.63 -13.58 28.75
N LYS A 359 -21.94 -13.35 28.80
CA LYS A 359 -22.84 -13.65 27.67
C LYS A 359 -22.40 -12.94 26.39
N LYS A 360 -22.05 -11.66 26.47
CA LYS A 360 -21.53 -10.89 25.31
C LYS A 360 -20.21 -11.45 24.78
N LEU A 361 -19.31 -11.92 25.65
CA LEU A 361 -18.08 -12.58 25.23
C LEU A 361 -18.35 -13.90 24.49
N THR A 362 -19.37 -14.64 24.91
CA THR A 362 -19.82 -15.84 24.19
C THR A 362 -20.35 -15.49 22.80
N ASP A 363 -21.09 -14.39 22.63
CA ASP A 363 -21.56 -13.95 21.32
C ASP A 363 -20.40 -13.53 20.40
N TYR A 364 -19.39 -12.82 20.93
CA TYR A 364 -18.20 -12.43 20.15
C TYR A 364 -17.33 -13.62 19.72
N ARG A 365 -17.40 -14.75 20.43
CA ARG A 365 -16.69 -15.98 20.06
C ARG A 365 -17.01 -16.44 18.65
N GLU A 366 -18.29 -16.44 18.27
CA GLU A 366 -18.72 -17.00 16.99
C GLU A 366 -18.15 -16.19 15.83
N GLY A 367 -18.26 -14.86 15.92
CA GLY A 367 -17.64 -13.95 14.94
C GLY A 367 -16.11 -14.05 14.90
N LEU A 368 -15.46 -14.24 16.06
CA LEU A 368 -14.00 -14.44 16.13
C LEU A 368 -13.59 -15.77 15.49
N SER A 369 -14.31 -16.87 15.76
CA SER A 369 -14.04 -18.19 15.16
C SER A 369 -14.13 -18.13 13.64
N THR A 370 -15.22 -17.58 13.09
CA THR A 370 -15.38 -17.42 11.64
C THR A 370 -14.29 -16.54 11.03
N SER A 371 -13.88 -15.48 11.72
CA SER A 371 -12.80 -14.61 11.23
C SER A 371 -11.46 -15.35 11.19
N ILE A 372 -11.15 -16.15 12.21
CA ILE A 372 -9.93 -16.96 12.27
C ILE A 372 -9.94 -18.06 11.21
N GLU A 373 -11.06 -18.75 11.01
CA GLU A 373 -11.24 -19.76 9.96
C GLU A 373 -11.02 -19.17 8.56
N ASN A 374 -11.57 -17.96 8.31
CA ASN A 374 -11.34 -17.25 7.06
C ASN A 374 -9.85 -16.90 6.86
N ILE A 375 -9.15 -16.48 7.92
CA ILE A 375 -7.70 -16.22 7.84
C ILE A 375 -6.94 -17.50 7.47
N ALA A 376 -7.25 -18.61 8.14
CA ALA A 376 -6.63 -19.90 7.84
C ALA A 376 -6.90 -20.34 6.40
N SER A 377 -8.14 -20.23 5.93
CA SER A 377 -8.53 -20.57 4.55
C SER A 377 -7.79 -19.71 3.51
N VAL A 378 -7.76 -18.39 3.70
CA VAL A 378 -7.06 -17.47 2.77
C VAL A 378 -5.56 -17.72 2.79
N ALA A 379 -4.98 -18.02 3.96
CA ALA A 379 -3.57 -18.36 4.07
C ALA A 379 -3.23 -19.68 3.34
N GLN A 380 -4.07 -20.69 3.45
CA GLN A 380 -3.91 -21.94 2.70
C GLN A 380 -4.06 -21.74 1.17
N GLU A 381 -5.04 -20.93 0.75
CA GLU A 381 -5.23 -20.58 -0.67
C GLU A 381 -4.03 -19.78 -1.21
N ALA A 382 -3.49 -18.84 -0.42
CA ALA A 382 -2.29 -18.10 -0.76
C ALA A 382 -1.09 -19.04 -0.91
N ALA A 383 -0.90 -19.99 0.00
CA ALA A 383 0.17 -20.98 -0.10
C ALA A 383 0.04 -21.83 -1.38
N ALA A 384 -1.17 -22.31 -1.69
CA ALA A 384 -1.44 -23.11 -2.89
C ALA A 384 -1.21 -22.32 -4.18
N SER A 385 -1.78 -21.11 -4.27
CA SER A 385 -1.61 -20.21 -5.43
C SER A 385 -0.14 -19.88 -5.67
N THR A 386 0.62 -19.71 -4.58
CA THR A 386 2.05 -19.43 -4.65
C THR A 386 2.85 -20.63 -5.18
N GLN A 387 2.45 -21.86 -4.83
CA GLN A 387 3.04 -23.07 -5.41
C GLN A 387 2.75 -23.20 -6.91
N GLU A 388 1.55 -22.80 -7.36
CA GLU A 388 1.25 -22.74 -8.81
C GLU A 388 2.12 -21.72 -9.53
N VAL A 389 2.34 -20.54 -8.94
CA VAL A 389 3.27 -19.52 -9.49
C VAL A 389 4.68 -20.11 -9.64
N VAL A 390 5.18 -20.82 -8.63
CA VAL A 390 6.49 -21.51 -8.71
C VAL A 390 6.52 -22.52 -9.86
N SER A 391 5.48 -23.34 -10.01
CA SER A 391 5.37 -24.31 -11.11
C SER A 391 5.40 -23.64 -12.49
N HIS A 392 4.67 -22.53 -12.64
CA HIS A 392 4.68 -21.73 -13.87
C HIS A 392 6.06 -21.11 -14.13
N MET A 393 6.77 -20.66 -13.09
CA MET A 393 8.13 -20.12 -13.24
C MET A 393 9.15 -21.20 -13.65
N TYR A 394 9.02 -22.44 -13.18
CA TYR A 394 9.84 -23.55 -13.69
C TYR A 394 9.58 -23.81 -15.19
N THR A 395 8.32 -23.82 -15.60
CA THR A 395 7.94 -23.97 -17.02
C THR A 395 8.46 -22.80 -17.88
N GLN A 396 8.40 -21.58 -17.33
CA GLN A 396 8.93 -20.38 -17.96
C GLN A 396 10.45 -20.46 -18.13
N ASN A 397 11.19 -20.91 -17.11
CA ASN A 397 12.64 -21.09 -17.18
C ASN A 397 13.04 -22.12 -18.24
N ASN A 398 12.33 -23.24 -18.34
CA ASN A 398 12.57 -24.23 -19.40
C ASN A 398 12.34 -23.63 -20.80
N SER A 399 11.30 -22.80 -20.95
CA SER A 399 11.03 -22.09 -22.21
C SER A 399 12.14 -21.08 -22.54
N ILE A 400 12.68 -20.41 -21.52
CA ILE A 400 13.81 -19.47 -21.66
C ILE A 400 15.10 -20.20 -22.07
N GLU A 401 15.36 -21.39 -21.52
CA GLU A 401 16.53 -22.20 -21.91
C GLU A 401 16.46 -22.60 -23.39
N ILE A 402 15.27 -23.00 -23.86
CA ILE A 402 15.04 -23.27 -25.29
C ILE A 402 15.28 -22.01 -26.14
N LEU A 403 14.78 -20.85 -25.70
CA LEU A 403 15.02 -19.57 -26.40
C LEU A 403 16.50 -19.21 -26.48
N LEU A 404 17.27 -19.42 -25.41
CA LEU A 404 18.71 -19.21 -25.40
C LEU A 404 19.44 -20.14 -26.38
N GLN A 405 19.05 -21.43 -26.43
CA GLN A 405 19.59 -22.37 -27.42
C GLN A 405 19.23 -21.97 -28.86
N MET A 406 18.01 -21.49 -29.10
CA MET A 406 17.60 -21.00 -30.41
C MET A 406 18.38 -19.75 -30.83
N ALA A 407 18.61 -18.82 -29.91
CA ALA A 407 19.42 -17.63 -30.15
C ALA A 407 20.88 -18.01 -30.47
N GLU A 408 21.46 -18.94 -29.73
CA GLU A 408 22.82 -19.42 -29.99
C GLU A 408 22.94 -20.11 -31.36
N ASN A 409 21.97 -20.94 -31.74
CA ASN A 409 21.93 -21.55 -33.07
C ASN A 409 21.82 -20.49 -34.18
N LEU A 410 21.00 -19.46 -33.97
CA LEU A 410 20.82 -18.37 -34.91
C LEU A 410 22.11 -17.53 -35.04
N ARG A 411 22.81 -17.28 -33.93
CA ARG A 411 24.12 -16.61 -33.93
C ARG A 411 25.13 -17.38 -34.78
N ASN A 412 25.23 -18.70 -34.59
CA ASN A 412 26.12 -19.55 -35.37
C ASN A 412 25.77 -19.56 -36.87
N LEU A 413 24.48 -19.56 -37.22
CA LEU A 413 24.03 -19.46 -38.62
C LEU A 413 24.44 -18.11 -39.25
N ILE A 414 24.29 -17.00 -38.51
CA ILE A 414 24.67 -15.67 -38.98
C ILE A 414 26.19 -15.58 -39.17
N GLU A 415 26.98 -16.14 -38.25
CA GLU A 415 28.44 -16.19 -38.39
C GLU A 415 28.89 -16.97 -39.64
N ASP A 416 28.20 -18.06 -39.99
CA ASP A 416 28.47 -18.80 -41.25
C ASP A 416 28.07 -17.98 -42.49
N VAL A 417 26.94 -17.27 -42.45
CA VAL A 417 26.53 -16.38 -43.54
C VAL A 417 27.54 -15.24 -43.69
N ASP A 418 27.93 -14.56 -42.61
CA ASP A 418 28.91 -13.48 -42.64
C ASP A 418 30.26 -13.97 -43.19
N LYS A 419 30.72 -15.16 -42.78
CA LYS A 419 31.94 -15.79 -43.33
C LYS A 419 31.83 -16.03 -44.84
N LYS A 420 30.71 -16.54 -45.33
CA LYS A 420 30.48 -16.75 -46.77
C LYS A 420 30.40 -15.42 -47.53
N MET A 421 29.75 -14.42 -46.95
CA MET A 421 29.65 -13.09 -47.54
C MET A 421 31.00 -12.38 -47.64
N ASN A 422 31.86 -12.57 -46.65
CA ASN A 422 33.23 -12.03 -46.65
C ASN A 422 34.14 -12.62 -47.75
N THR A 423 33.69 -13.65 -48.49
CA THR A 423 34.39 -14.12 -49.70
C THR A 423 34.15 -13.23 -50.92
N PHE A 424 33.12 -12.38 -50.89
CA PHE A 424 32.78 -11.42 -51.94
C PHE A 424 33.20 -10.00 -51.54
N LYS A 425 33.63 -9.19 -52.51
CA LYS A 425 33.90 -7.75 -52.36
C LYS A 425 32.72 -6.97 -52.94
N PHE A 426 32.03 -6.24 -52.09
CA PHE A 426 30.90 -5.38 -52.40
C PHE A 426 30.85 -4.23 -51.39
N ASP A 427 30.07 -3.19 -51.68
CA ASP A 427 29.93 -2.04 -50.78
C ASP A 427 29.12 -2.42 -49.53
N LYS A 428 29.79 -2.44 -48.38
CA LYS A 428 29.20 -2.62 -47.05
C LYS A 428 28.88 -1.27 -46.44
N LEU A 429 27.80 -0.63 -46.91
CA LEU A 429 27.30 0.59 -46.29
C LEU A 429 26.46 0.21 -45.06
N GLU A 430 26.80 0.77 -43.90
CA GLU A 430 25.92 0.69 -42.72
C GLU A 430 24.64 1.48 -42.98
N ARG A 431 23.50 0.93 -42.57
CA ARG A 431 22.20 1.61 -42.65
C ARG A 431 22.23 2.83 -41.73
N THR A 432 21.64 3.95 -42.14
CA THR A 432 21.36 5.07 -41.24
C THR A 432 20.59 4.56 -40.03
N THR A 433 21.15 4.75 -38.83
CA THR A 433 20.47 4.36 -37.59
C THR A 433 19.15 5.11 -37.48
N LYS A 434 18.11 4.38 -37.08
CA LYS A 434 16.78 4.94 -36.85
C LYS A 434 16.83 5.65 -35.50
N SER A 435 16.36 6.89 -35.44
CA SER A 435 16.40 7.69 -34.22
C SER A 435 15.01 8.12 -33.79
N PHE A 436 14.71 8.00 -32.49
CA PHE A 436 13.54 8.61 -31.86
C PHE A 436 13.97 9.70 -30.88
N ALA A 437 13.15 10.73 -30.73
CA ALA A 437 13.32 11.71 -29.65
C ALA A 437 12.35 11.44 -28.51
N ILE A 438 12.82 11.55 -27.26
CA ILE A 438 11.99 11.48 -26.05
C ILE A 438 12.13 12.83 -25.35
N ILE A 439 11.07 13.61 -25.37
CA ILE A 439 11.04 15.01 -24.94
C ILE A 439 10.15 15.12 -23.71
N ALA A 440 10.73 15.40 -22.54
CA ALA A 440 9.96 15.64 -21.32
C ALA A 440 9.45 17.09 -21.23
N CYS A 441 8.54 17.37 -20.29
CA CYS A 441 8.03 18.71 -20.04
C CYS A 441 8.97 19.56 -19.18
N ASP A 442 9.90 18.95 -18.44
CA ASP A 442 10.83 19.65 -17.57
C ASP A 442 12.10 18.83 -17.32
N ASP A 443 13.22 19.49 -17.05
CA ASP A 443 14.54 18.87 -16.76
C ASP A 443 14.69 18.62 -15.25
N ILE A 444 13.88 17.68 -14.74
CA ILE A 444 13.84 17.29 -13.34
C ILE A 444 14.16 15.81 -13.16
N SER A 445 14.64 15.44 -11.97
CA SER A 445 15.03 14.06 -11.63
C SER A 445 13.93 13.03 -11.83
N PHE A 446 12.66 13.45 -11.79
CA PHE A 446 11.51 12.59 -12.08
C PHE A 446 11.56 11.97 -13.50
N PHE A 447 11.99 12.73 -14.51
CA PHE A 447 12.02 12.26 -15.91
C PHE A 447 13.31 11.53 -16.28
N GLU A 448 14.35 11.55 -15.43
CA GLU A 448 15.56 10.75 -15.64
C GLU A 448 15.25 9.25 -15.73
N ASP A 449 14.31 8.77 -14.92
CA ASP A 449 13.81 7.39 -14.98
C ASP A 449 13.18 7.10 -16.36
N THR A 450 12.39 8.05 -16.89
CA THR A 450 11.77 7.93 -18.23
C THR A 450 12.84 7.85 -19.32
N PHE A 451 13.85 8.71 -19.27
CA PHE A 451 14.96 8.67 -20.23
C PHE A 451 15.76 7.37 -20.13
N THR A 452 15.94 6.84 -18.93
CA THR A 452 16.62 5.55 -18.72
C THR A 452 15.85 4.41 -19.38
N GLY A 453 14.54 4.29 -19.10
CA GLY A 453 13.70 3.25 -19.70
C GLY A 453 13.62 3.36 -21.23
N ALA A 454 13.57 4.57 -21.76
CA ALA A 454 13.60 4.79 -23.20
C ALA A 454 14.93 4.35 -23.84
N LYS A 455 16.08 4.73 -23.26
CA LYS A 455 17.41 4.32 -23.74
C LYS A 455 17.59 2.81 -23.70
N GLU A 456 17.13 2.15 -22.64
CA GLU A 456 17.17 0.69 -22.52
C GLU A 456 16.32 0.02 -23.60
N ALA A 457 15.10 0.52 -23.86
CA ALA A 457 14.25 0.04 -24.93
C ALA A 457 14.87 0.28 -26.32
N GLY A 458 15.46 1.46 -26.53
CA GLY A 458 16.16 1.80 -27.77
C GLY A 458 17.32 0.86 -28.06
N ARG A 459 18.17 0.59 -27.05
CA ARG A 459 19.25 -0.40 -27.16
C ARG A 459 18.72 -1.79 -27.56
N LYS A 460 17.64 -2.25 -26.93
CA LYS A 460 17.01 -3.55 -27.26
C LYS A 460 16.43 -3.56 -28.68
N LEU A 461 15.92 -2.45 -29.18
CA LEU A 461 15.27 -2.39 -30.49
C LEU A 461 16.22 -1.95 -31.63
N GLY A 462 17.47 -1.60 -31.32
CA GLY A 462 18.43 -1.08 -32.30
C GLY A 462 18.04 0.33 -32.79
N ILE A 463 17.53 1.16 -31.88
CA ILE A 463 17.03 2.51 -32.14
C ILE A 463 17.81 3.51 -31.29
N ASP A 464 18.37 4.53 -31.92
CA ASP A 464 19.05 5.63 -31.24
C ASP A 464 18.01 6.52 -30.54
N ILE A 465 18.25 6.84 -29.27
CA ILE A 465 17.32 7.62 -28.45
C ILE A 465 17.94 8.97 -28.11
N LEU A 466 17.31 10.03 -28.61
CA LEU A 466 17.62 11.42 -28.28
C LEU A 466 16.73 11.88 -27.13
N CYS A 467 17.28 11.98 -25.93
CA CYS A 467 16.55 12.54 -24.77
C CYS A 467 16.71 14.06 -24.71
N MET A 468 15.60 14.78 -24.53
CA MET A 468 15.57 16.24 -24.45
C MET A 468 14.58 16.69 -23.38
N ALA A 469 14.83 17.83 -22.76
CA ALA A 469 13.89 18.51 -21.89
C ALA A 469 14.18 20.03 -21.95
N PRO A 470 13.16 20.89 -21.80
CA PRO A 470 13.39 22.31 -21.54
C PRO A 470 13.97 22.48 -20.14
N LYS A 471 14.77 23.54 -19.90
CA LYS A 471 15.46 23.71 -18.59
C LYS A 471 14.53 23.94 -17.42
N ASN A 472 13.36 24.49 -17.71
CA ASN A 472 12.21 24.63 -16.81
C ASN A 472 10.98 24.25 -17.64
N ALA A 473 9.81 24.06 -17.02
CA ALA A 473 8.52 23.88 -17.71
C ALA A 473 8.11 25.09 -18.59
N ASN A 474 8.80 25.27 -19.72
CA ASN A 474 8.69 26.39 -20.65
C ASN A 474 8.15 25.89 -22.01
N PRO A 475 6.91 26.26 -22.36
CA PRO A 475 6.28 25.84 -23.62
C PRO A 475 7.06 26.21 -24.87
N HIS A 476 7.62 27.42 -24.91
CA HIS A 476 8.36 27.92 -26.06
C HIS A 476 9.65 27.12 -26.30
N GLU A 477 10.39 26.82 -25.23
CA GLU A 477 11.57 25.96 -25.32
C GLU A 477 11.20 24.53 -25.73
N GLN A 478 10.13 23.96 -25.18
CA GLN A 478 9.67 22.63 -25.57
C GLN A 478 9.27 22.55 -27.05
N ALA A 479 8.54 23.54 -27.57
CA ALA A 479 8.20 23.65 -28.98
C ALA A 479 9.46 23.68 -29.87
N ARG A 480 10.49 24.43 -29.47
CA ARG A 480 11.78 24.46 -30.17
C ARG A 480 12.51 23.11 -30.14
N LEU A 481 12.42 22.36 -29.05
CA LEU A 481 13.01 21.01 -28.96
C LEU A 481 12.32 20.02 -29.89
N ILE A 482 10.99 20.10 -30.05
CA ILE A 482 10.24 19.31 -31.03
C ILE A 482 10.72 19.64 -32.44
N ASP A 483 10.79 20.92 -32.81
CA ASP A 483 11.28 21.34 -34.12
C ASP A 483 12.75 20.93 -34.37
N LYS A 484 13.59 20.97 -33.32
CA LYS A 484 14.99 20.49 -33.37
C LYS A 484 15.06 18.98 -33.61
N ALA A 485 14.26 18.18 -32.92
CA ALA A 485 14.22 16.73 -33.12
C ALA A 485 13.86 16.38 -34.57
N VAL A 486 12.88 17.08 -35.14
CA VAL A 486 12.51 16.95 -36.56
C VAL A 486 13.67 17.32 -37.49
N GLN A 487 14.43 18.38 -37.18
CA GLN A 487 15.61 18.78 -37.96
C GLN A 487 16.76 17.77 -37.88
N GLU A 488 16.92 17.09 -36.75
CA GLU A 488 17.89 16.01 -36.57
C GLU A 488 17.48 14.70 -37.28
N GLY A 489 16.30 14.66 -37.91
CA GLY A 489 15.87 13.55 -38.76
C GLY A 489 15.33 12.36 -37.99
N VAL A 490 14.85 12.56 -36.76
CA VAL A 490 14.16 11.49 -36.01
C VAL A 490 12.90 11.04 -36.76
N VAL A 491 12.56 9.76 -36.64
CA VAL A 491 11.40 9.14 -37.30
C VAL A 491 10.20 8.95 -36.35
N GLY A 492 10.36 9.33 -35.09
CA GLY A 492 9.32 9.26 -34.05
C GLY A 492 9.64 10.15 -32.85
N ILE A 493 8.62 10.69 -32.21
CA ILE A 493 8.73 11.56 -31.03
C ILE A 493 7.83 11.02 -29.91
N GLY A 494 8.45 10.73 -28.77
CA GLY A 494 7.78 10.56 -27.49
C GLY A 494 7.75 11.89 -26.75
N LEU A 495 6.58 12.37 -26.35
CA LEU A 495 6.44 13.71 -25.79
C LEU A 495 5.66 13.70 -24.47
N GLY A 496 6.25 14.21 -23.39
CA GLY A 496 5.54 14.61 -22.19
C GLY A 496 5.13 16.07 -22.33
N PRO A 497 3.89 16.39 -22.75
CA PRO A 497 3.58 17.72 -23.25
C PRO A 497 3.28 18.73 -22.14
N ILE A 498 3.70 19.97 -22.34
CA ILE A 498 3.07 21.12 -21.68
C ILE A 498 1.85 21.52 -22.53
N ASP A 499 0.66 21.56 -21.93
CA ASP A 499 -0.56 21.96 -22.64
C ASP A 499 -0.58 23.47 -22.90
N ASP A 500 0.03 23.86 -24.02
CA ASP A 500 0.12 25.24 -24.52
C ASP A 500 -0.03 25.27 -26.04
N GLN A 501 -0.50 26.39 -26.57
CA GLN A 501 -0.74 26.54 -28.01
C GLN A 501 0.54 26.38 -28.84
N GLU A 502 1.70 26.88 -28.39
CA GLU A 502 2.95 26.75 -29.15
C GLU A 502 3.40 25.29 -29.27
N VAL A 503 3.23 24.52 -28.20
CA VAL A 503 3.56 23.08 -28.18
C VAL A 503 2.61 22.30 -29.08
N ARG A 504 1.30 22.61 -29.02
CA ARG A 504 0.28 22.02 -29.90
C ARG A 504 0.58 22.27 -31.38
N ASP A 505 0.99 23.49 -31.72
CA ASP A 505 1.36 23.86 -33.08
C ASP A 505 2.64 23.12 -33.53
N ALA A 506 3.62 22.96 -32.63
CA ALA A 506 4.85 22.21 -32.91
C ALA A 506 4.60 20.71 -33.16
N ILE A 507 3.71 20.09 -32.36
CA ILE A 507 3.29 18.70 -32.57
C ILE A 507 2.63 18.54 -33.94
N THR A 508 1.72 19.44 -34.29
CA THR A 508 1.03 19.42 -35.58
C THR A 508 2.03 19.53 -36.74
N ARG A 509 2.99 20.46 -36.65
CA ARG A 509 4.09 20.59 -37.64
C ARG A 509 4.94 19.33 -37.78
N ALA A 510 5.19 18.61 -36.68
CA ALA A 510 5.93 17.35 -36.72
C ALA A 510 5.12 16.25 -37.42
N ILE A 511 3.83 16.14 -37.09
CA ILE A 511 2.91 15.16 -37.69
C ILE A 511 2.71 15.44 -39.19
N ASP A 512 2.59 16.69 -39.61
CA ASP A 512 2.47 17.10 -41.02
C ASP A 512 3.71 16.71 -41.85
N LYS A 513 4.87 16.58 -41.19
CA LYS A 513 6.12 16.06 -41.79
C LYS A 513 6.22 14.54 -41.75
N GLY A 514 5.18 13.84 -41.31
CA GLY A 514 5.10 12.38 -41.25
C GLY A 514 5.72 11.76 -40.00
N ILE A 515 6.01 12.55 -38.96
CA ILE A 515 6.58 12.02 -37.71
C ILE A 515 5.46 11.43 -36.84
N ASN A 516 5.66 10.20 -36.39
CA ASN A 516 4.77 9.58 -35.41
C ASN A 516 5.01 10.19 -34.03
N VAL A 517 3.93 10.63 -33.36
CA VAL A 517 3.99 11.21 -32.01
C VAL A 517 3.19 10.35 -31.05
N VAL A 518 3.80 9.95 -29.93
CA VAL A 518 3.17 9.26 -28.80
C VAL A 518 3.38 10.11 -27.56
N VAL A 519 2.31 10.43 -26.83
CA VAL A 519 2.40 11.28 -25.63
C VAL A 519 2.59 10.43 -24.37
N PHE A 520 3.26 10.97 -23.36
CA PHE A 520 3.41 10.30 -22.06
C PHE A 520 3.22 11.23 -20.87
N ASP A 521 3.05 10.66 -19.67
CA ASP A 521 2.75 11.35 -18.39
C ASP A 521 1.39 12.08 -18.37
N THR A 522 1.20 13.03 -19.28
CA THR A 522 0.00 13.84 -19.42
C THR A 522 -0.60 13.70 -20.82
N ASP A 523 -1.87 13.28 -20.90
CA ASP A 523 -2.61 13.18 -22.16
C ASP A 523 -2.85 14.56 -22.78
N LEU A 524 -2.78 14.65 -24.11
CA LEU A 524 -3.01 15.87 -24.87
C LEU A 524 -3.93 15.58 -26.06
N GLN A 525 -5.21 15.84 -25.90
CA GLN A 525 -6.21 15.58 -26.93
C GLN A 525 -6.22 16.64 -28.03
N GLY A 526 -6.62 16.24 -29.23
CA GLY A 526 -6.85 17.14 -30.37
C GLY A 526 -5.60 17.53 -31.17
N VAL A 527 -4.42 16.97 -30.87
CA VAL A 527 -3.17 17.25 -31.60
C VAL A 527 -2.76 16.16 -32.60
N GLY A 528 -3.56 15.09 -32.74
CA GLY A 528 -3.26 14.00 -33.66
C GLY A 528 -2.17 13.01 -33.20
N ALA A 529 -1.78 13.06 -31.91
CA ALA A 529 -0.94 12.03 -31.30
C ALA A 529 -1.59 10.63 -31.45
N LYS A 530 -0.76 9.61 -31.62
CA LYS A 530 -1.19 8.24 -31.98
C LYS A 530 -1.55 7.36 -30.78
N GLY A 531 -1.17 7.77 -29.57
CA GLY A 531 -1.46 7.06 -28.33
C GLY A 531 -0.87 7.80 -27.13
N PHE A 532 -1.33 7.40 -25.94
CA PHE A 532 -0.91 7.94 -24.65
C PHE A 532 -0.35 6.84 -23.74
N VAL A 533 0.80 7.08 -23.11
CA VAL A 533 1.41 6.18 -22.13
C VAL A 533 1.53 6.91 -20.80
N GLY A 534 0.82 6.47 -19.77
CA GLY A 534 0.87 7.19 -18.50
C GLY A 534 0.12 6.51 -17.39
N THR A 535 0.03 7.19 -16.26
CA THR A 535 -0.79 6.74 -15.15
C THR A 535 -2.26 7.09 -15.40
N ASP A 536 -3.17 6.16 -15.12
CA ASP A 536 -4.59 6.48 -14.93
C ASP A 536 -4.73 7.36 -13.67
N ASN A 537 -4.74 8.67 -13.90
CA ASN A 537 -4.69 9.66 -12.84
C ASN A 537 -5.96 9.67 -11.98
N HIS A 538 -7.11 9.22 -12.54
CA HIS A 538 -8.34 9.07 -11.76
C HIS A 538 -8.20 7.93 -10.76
N LYS A 539 -7.69 6.77 -11.18
CA LYS A 539 -7.38 5.66 -10.27
C LYS A 539 -6.31 6.02 -9.25
N ALA A 540 -5.27 6.75 -9.65
CA ALA A 540 -4.24 7.23 -8.73
C ALA A 540 -4.84 8.13 -7.64
N GLY A 541 -5.76 9.02 -8.01
CA GLY A 541 -6.53 9.84 -7.07
C GLY A 541 -7.35 9.02 -6.09
N LYS A 542 -8.04 7.97 -6.57
CA LYS A 542 -8.76 7.02 -5.70
C LYS A 542 -7.84 6.36 -4.70
N MET A 543 -6.66 5.93 -5.13
CA MET A 543 -5.67 5.28 -4.27
C MET A 543 -5.20 6.21 -3.14
N VAL A 544 -4.92 7.49 -3.45
CA VAL A 544 -4.61 8.50 -2.41
C VAL A 544 -5.77 8.64 -1.43
N GLY A 545 -7.03 8.69 -1.92
CA GLY A 545 -8.21 8.78 -1.06
C GLY A 545 -8.36 7.58 -0.12
N GLN A 546 -8.07 6.38 -0.59
CA GLN A 546 -8.09 5.15 0.22
C GLN A 546 -7.00 5.18 1.30
N VAL A 547 -5.78 5.63 0.95
CA VAL A 547 -4.68 5.78 1.91
C VAL A 547 -5.02 6.81 2.98
N VAL A 548 -5.63 7.95 2.61
CA VAL A 548 -6.10 8.96 3.57
C VAL A 548 -7.18 8.40 4.49
N ALA A 549 -8.20 7.74 3.94
CA ALA A 549 -9.30 7.18 4.73
C ALA A 549 -8.80 6.15 5.75
N LYS A 550 -7.86 5.29 5.33
CA LYS A 550 -7.19 4.32 6.19
C LYS A 550 -6.33 5.00 7.25
N ALA A 551 -5.53 6.01 6.87
CA ALA A 551 -4.67 6.73 7.79
C ALA A 551 -5.50 7.45 8.87
N LEU A 552 -6.69 7.94 8.54
CA LEU A 552 -7.57 8.66 9.47
C LEU A 552 -8.60 7.76 10.16
N SER A 553 -8.57 6.44 9.96
CA SER A 553 -9.60 5.52 10.48
C SER A 553 -11.04 5.98 10.15
N GLY A 554 -11.22 6.58 8.97
CA GLY A 554 -12.52 7.07 8.49
C GLY A 554 -13.00 8.41 9.05
N LYS A 555 -12.21 9.14 9.86
CA LYS A 555 -12.61 10.44 10.42
C LYS A 555 -11.45 11.43 10.55
N GLY A 556 -11.64 12.67 10.10
CA GLY A 556 -10.68 13.76 10.31
C GLY A 556 -10.79 14.89 9.29
N ASP A 557 -10.17 16.01 9.59
CA ASP A 557 -10.14 17.20 8.74
C ASP A 557 -8.87 17.21 7.88
N ILE A 558 -9.01 17.48 6.58
CA ILE A 558 -7.90 17.40 5.62
C ILE A 558 -7.70 18.69 4.82
N ILE A 559 -6.44 19.01 4.56
CA ILE A 559 -6.02 20.05 3.62
C ILE A 559 -5.38 19.35 2.43
N LEU A 560 -5.78 19.74 1.22
CA LEU A 560 -5.25 19.18 -0.02
C LEU A 560 -4.45 20.25 -0.77
N SER A 561 -3.27 19.88 -1.27
CA SER A 561 -2.46 20.74 -2.14
C SER A 561 -2.16 20.04 -3.48
N LEU A 562 -2.34 20.80 -4.57
CA LEU A 562 -1.97 20.43 -5.93
C LEU A 562 -1.21 21.60 -6.58
N ALA A 563 -0.29 21.30 -7.51
CA ALA A 563 0.48 22.33 -8.20
C ALA A 563 -0.41 23.27 -9.06
N ASN A 564 -1.47 22.75 -9.69
CA ASN A 564 -2.48 23.52 -10.43
C ASN A 564 -3.69 22.64 -10.79
N LEU A 565 -4.73 23.26 -11.36
CA LEU A 565 -5.84 22.57 -12.05
C LEU A 565 -5.91 22.99 -13.52
N VAL A 566 -4.79 23.36 -14.13
CA VAL A 566 -4.74 23.59 -15.59
C VAL A 566 -4.55 22.24 -16.28
N GLN A 567 -3.59 21.45 -15.81
CA GLN A 567 -3.27 20.13 -16.35
C GLN A 567 -4.34 19.08 -16.02
N ASN A 568 -4.60 18.18 -16.99
CA ASN A 568 -5.68 17.21 -16.90
C ASN A 568 -5.39 16.09 -15.87
N ASN A 569 -4.14 15.65 -15.75
CA ASN A 569 -3.68 14.66 -14.76
C ASN A 569 -4.08 15.06 -13.32
N LEU A 570 -3.83 16.31 -12.90
CA LEU A 570 -4.13 16.80 -11.56
C LEU A 570 -5.65 16.94 -11.32
N LYS A 571 -6.43 17.31 -12.35
CA LYS A 571 -7.90 17.31 -12.27
C LYS A 571 -8.43 15.90 -12.01
N GLN A 572 -7.99 14.91 -12.78
CA GLN A 572 -8.40 13.52 -12.64
C GLN A 572 -8.01 12.97 -11.26
N ARG A 573 -6.81 13.27 -10.76
CA ARG A 573 -6.39 12.91 -9.39
C ARG A 573 -7.35 13.49 -8.35
N LEU A 574 -7.70 14.76 -8.46
CA LEU A 574 -8.63 15.41 -7.53
C LEU A 574 -10.04 14.80 -7.59
N GLU A 575 -10.53 14.47 -8.77
CA GLU A 575 -11.84 13.86 -8.97
C GLU A 575 -11.90 12.45 -8.35
N GLY A 576 -10.94 11.59 -8.68
CA GLY A 576 -10.84 10.26 -8.10
C GLY A 576 -10.68 10.28 -6.57
N PHE A 577 -9.90 11.24 -6.05
CA PHE A 577 -9.76 11.46 -4.62
C PHE A 577 -11.09 11.80 -3.96
N LYS A 578 -11.82 12.78 -4.50
CA LYS A 578 -13.13 13.20 -3.99
C LYS A 578 -14.17 12.08 -4.04
N GLU A 579 -14.14 11.23 -5.06
CA GLU A 579 -15.04 10.08 -5.18
C GLU A 579 -14.88 9.10 -4.00
N VAL A 580 -13.65 8.85 -3.56
CA VAL A 580 -13.39 7.98 -2.41
C VAL A 580 -13.73 8.69 -1.10
N ILE A 581 -13.25 9.91 -0.89
CA ILE A 581 -13.49 10.65 0.35
C ILE A 581 -14.98 10.90 0.58
N GLY A 582 -15.78 11.09 -0.48
CA GLY A 582 -17.24 11.21 -0.38
C GLY A 582 -17.95 10.00 0.23
N GLN A 583 -17.30 8.83 0.27
CA GLN A 583 -17.82 7.61 0.92
C GLN A 583 -17.59 7.62 2.45
N TYR A 584 -16.77 8.54 2.96
CA TYR A 584 -16.41 8.67 4.36
C TYR A 584 -16.94 10.00 4.94
N PRO A 585 -18.20 10.06 5.42
CA PRO A 585 -18.79 11.31 5.92
C PRO A 585 -18.08 11.89 7.15
N GLY A 586 -17.24 11.10 7.82
CA GLY A 586 -16.39 11.56 8.92
C GLY A 586 -15.15 12.33 8.48
N ILE A 587 -14.81 12.32 7.19
CA ILE A 587 -13.64 13.04 6.64
C ILE A 587 -14.10 14.31 5.93
N LYS A 588 -13.52 15.45 6.29
CA LYS A 588 -13.89 16.75 5.72
C LYS A 588 -12.71 17.41 5.04
N ILE A 589 -12.88 17.76 3.76
CA ILE A 589 -11.93 18.60 3.03
C ILE A 589 -12.14 20.05 3.46
N LEU A 590 -11.18 20.63 4.19
CA LEU A 590 -11.24 22.01 4.66
C LEU A 590 -10.91 23.01 3.55
N GLU A 591 -9.89 22.71 2.76
CA GLU A 591 -9.45 23.53 1.63
C GLU A 591 -8.74 22.65 0.59
N VAL A 592 -8.86 23.04 -0.68
CA VAL A 592 -8.04 22.52 -1.79
C VAL A 592 -7.23 23.68 -2.34
N ASP A 593 -5.94 23.74 -2.01
CA ASP A 593 -5.02 24.71 -2.59
C ASP A 593 -4.46 24.18 -3.91
N ALA A 594 -4.97 24.71 -5.01
CA ALA A 594 -4.54 24.35 -6.36
C ALA A 594 -4.28 25.57 -7.25
N LYS A 595 -3.80 26.65 -6.63
CA LYS A 595 -3.38 27.87 -7.32
C LYS A 595 -2.09 27.62 -8.10
N VAL A 596 -1.89 28.36 -9.18
CA VAL A 596 -0.62 28.38 -9.90
C VAL A 596 0.33 29.31 -9.16
N TYR A 597 1.44 28.79 -8.67
CA TYR A 597 2.51 29.55 -8.02
C TYR A 597 3.73 29.63 -8.95
N GLU A 598 4.48 30.74 -8.88
CA GLU A 598 5.70 30.90 -9.69
C GLU A 598 6.84 30.02 -9.16
N THR A 599 6.94 29.87 -7.83
CA THR A 599 7.95 29.03 -7.19
C THR A 599 7.35 28.12 -6.12
N ILE A 600 8.06 27.03 -5.82
CA ILE A 600 7.70 26.14 -4.70
C ILE A 600 7.67 26.89 -3.35
N ASN A 601 8.48 27.94 -3.18
CA ASN A 601 8.48 28.73 -1.94
C ASN A 601 7.16 29.51 -1.79
N ASP A 602 6.67 30.12 -2.87
CA ASP A 602 5.38 30.82 -2.86
C ASP A 602 4.23 29.86 -2.56
N ARG A 603 4.31 28.64 -3.10
CA ARG A 603 3.35 27.57 -2.81
C ARG A 603 3.38 27.16 -1.35
N ILE A 604 4.57 26.95 -0.78
CA ILE A 604 4.75 26.63 0.64
C ILE A 604 4.14 27.74 1.51
N ASP A 605 4.40 29.01 1.20
CA ASP A 605 3.83 30.14 1.94
C ASP A 605 2.30 30.24 1.78
N GLY A 606 1.78 29.93 0.59
CA GLY A 606 0.35 29.76 0.36
C GLY A 606 -0.27 28.69 1.27
N ILE A 607 0.35 27.51 1.35
CA ILE A 607 -0.08 26.41 2.23
C ILE A 607 0.00 26.82 3.71
N LYS A 608 1.05 27.56 4.13
CA LYS A 608 1.12 28.12 5.50
C LYS A 608 -0.06 29.04 5.78
N GLY A 609 -0.48 29.86 4.82
CA GLY A 609 -1.68 30.69 4.94
C GLY A 609 -2.95 29.86 5.14
N VAL A 610 -3.09 28.73 4.45
CA VAL A 610 -4.21 27.79 4.65
C VAL A 610 -4.14 27.14 6.04
N ILE A 611 -2.96 26.73 6.49
CA ILE A 611 -2.75 26.16 7.83
C ILE A 611 -3.07 27.20 8.92
N GLN A 612 -2.73 28.47 8.72
CA GLN A 612 -3.10 29.55 9.66
C GLN A 612 -4.61 29.77 9.72
N LYS A 613 -5.32 29.62 8.59
CA LYS A 613 -6.79 29.68 8.52
C LYS A 613 -7.44 28.47 9.20
N TYR A 614 -6.81 27.31 9.12
CA TYR A 614 -7.29 26.04 9.70
C TYR A 614 -6.20 25.36 10.54
N PRO A 615 -5.92 25.83 11.76
CA PRO A 615 -4.83 25.30 12.59
C PRO A 615 -5.12 23.90 13.15
N ASN A 616 -6.40 23.51 13.21
CA ASN A 616 -6.83 22.21 13.70
C ASN A 616 -7.27 21.34 12.52
N PHE A 617 -6.32 20.63 11.92
CA PHE A 617 -6.57 19.64 10.87
C PHE A 617 -5.74 18.38 11.16
N ASP A 618 -6.14 17.25 10.58
CA ASP A 618 -5.55 15.94 10.90
C ASP A 618 -4.59 15.45 9.82
N CYS A 619 -4.76 15.87 8.55
CA CYS A 619 -3.90 15.43 7.45
C CYS A 619 -3.66 16.49 6.36
N LEU A 620 -2.40 16.67 5.97
CA LEU A 620 -2.00 17.37 4.74
C LEU A 620 -1.73 16.36 3.64
N VAL A 621 -2.41 16.52 2.51
CA VAL A 621 -2.28 15.66 1.33
C VAL A 621 -1.71 16.47 0.18
N CYS A 622 -0.59 16.04 -0.38
CA CYS A 622 0.06 16.68 -1.54
C CYS A 622 0.04 15.72 -2.74
N MET A 623 -0.58 16.10 -3.86
CA MET A 623 -0.88 15.18 -4.98
C MET A 623 0.05 15.31 -6.20
N ASP A 624 1.27 15.78 -5.99
CA ASP A 624 2.28 15.96 -7.03
C ASP A 624 3.72 15.79 -6.49
N PHE A 625 4.68 15.83 -7.41
CA PHE A 625 6.10 15.60 -7.17
C PHE A 625 6.72 16.47 -6.07
N GLU A 626 6.19 17.67 -5.81
CA GLU A 626 6.77 18.58 -4.81
C GLU A 626 6.45 18.18 -3.36
N SER A 627 5.64 17.14 -3.17
CA SER A 627 5.12 16.72 -1.86
C SER A 627 6.20 16.59 -0.78
N GLY A 628 7.33 15.96 -1.08
CA GLY A 628 8.43 15.79 -0.12
C GLY A 628 9.05 17.11 0.32
N PHE A 629 9.32 18.02 -0.63
CA PHE A 629 9.96 19.30 -0.35
C PHE A 629 9.04 20.22 0.49
N ILE A 630 7.75 20.24 0.15
CA ILE A 630 6.73 20.98 0.90
C ILE A 630 6.67 20.48 2.34
N VAL A 631 6.53 19.17 2.54
CA VAL A 631 6.38 18.58 3.88
C VAL A 631 7.64 18.78 4.73
N ASP A 632 8.84 18.58 4.16
CA ASP A 632 10.09 18.78 4.92
C ASP A 632 10.25 20.23 5.38
N ARG A 633 9.87 21.20 4.53
CA ARG A 633 9.96 22.61 4.89
C ARG A 633 8.92 23.00 5.94
N LEU A 634 7.67 22.57 5.77
CA LEU A 634 6.60 22.85 6.72
C LEU A 634 6.94 22.29 8.11
N GLN A 635 7.45 21.07 8.20
CA GLN A 635 7.83 20.47 9.50
C GLN A 635 9.04 21.13 10.18
N ARG A 636 9.90 21.82 9.43
CA ARG A 636 11.03 22.57 10.01
C ARG A 636 10.60 23.95 10.50
N GLU A 637 9.60 24.54 9.86
CA GLU A 637 9.15 25.90 10.15
C GLU A 637 7.92 25.96 11.08
N LEU A 638 7.10 24.92 11.08
CA LEU A 638 5.86 24.83 11.84
C LEU A 638 5.90 23.63 12.79
N ASP A 639 5.50 23.86 14.04
CA ASP A 639 5.30 22.81 15.03
C ASP A 639 3.86 22.29 14.97
N ILE A 640 3.54 21.53 13.92
CA ILE A 640 2.22 20.93 13.69
C ILE A 640 2.29 19.40 13.62
N ASN A 641 1.51 18.74 14.47
CA ASN A 641 1.45 17.28 14.53
C ASN A 641 0.26 16.74 13.72
N VAL A 642 0.46 16.61 12.41
CA VAL A 642 -0.54 16.11 11.45
C VAL A 642 0.03 14.97 10.62
N LYS A 643 -0.85 14.19 9.97
CA LYS A 643 -0.43 13.15 9.02
C LYS A 643 -0.08 13.77 7.67
N TYR A 644 0.97 13.28 7.03
CA TYR A 644 1.38 13.71 5.71
C TYR A 644 1.27 12.55 4.72
N ILE A 645 0.54 12.76 3.63
CA ILE A 645 0.43 11.82 2.52
C ILE A 645 0.85 12.55 1.24
N GLY A 646 1.82 11.99 0.53
CA GLY A 646 2.39 12.60 -0.66
C GLY A 646 2.12 11.83 -1.94
N PHE A 647 2.75 12.30 -3.01
CA PHE A 647 2.70 11.70 -4.34
C PHE A 647 4.09 11.77 -4.96
N ASP A 648 4.39 10.79 -5.80
CA ASP A 648 5.67 10.53 -6.44
C ASP A 648 6.84 10.18 -5.50
N LYS A 649 7.73 9.35 -6.04
CA LYS A 649 8.98 8.95 -5.40
C LYS A 649 10.06 9.98 -5.74
N ASN A 650 10.66 10.58 -4.72
CA ASN A 650 11.89 11.34 -4.84
C ASN A 650 12.73 11.17 -3.57
N GLU A 651 13.96 11.68 -3.57
CA GLU A 651 14.88 11.56 -2.44
C GLU A 651 14.25 12.06 -1.13
N LYS A 652 13.48 13.15 -1.20
CA LYS A 652 12.88 13.78 -0.04
C LYS A 652 11.70 12.99 0.52
N THR A 653 10.78 12.50 -0.33
CA THR A 653 9.66 11.67 0.12
C THR A 653 10.15 10.37 0.75
N MET A 654 11.20 9.76 0.18
CA MET A 654 11.84 8.57 0.74
C MET A 654 12.51 8.84 2.10
N GLU A 655 13.23 9.96 2.24
CA GLU A 655 13.80 10.39 3.53
C GLU A 655 12.71 10.56 4.61
N LEU A 656 11.61 11.23 4.27
CA LEU A 656 10.53 11.51 5.21
C LEU A 656 9.83 10.22 5.69
N ILE A 657 9.59 9.26 4.80
CA ILE A 657 8.98 7.98 5.19
C ILE A 657 9.93 7.16 6.08
N ARG A 658 11.24 7.10 5.75
CA ARG A 658 12.23 6.38 6.58
C ARG A 658 12.28 6.92 8.00
N ASN A 659 12.13 8.24 8.15
CA ASN A 659 12.19 8.94 9.43
C ASN A 659 10.82 9.09 10.13
N ASP A 660 9.77 8.39 9.68
CA ASP A 660 8.41 8.45 10.24
C ASP A 660 7.75 9.85 10.18
N ARG A 661 8.27 10.71 9.31
CA ARG A 661 7.80 12.09 9.10
C ARG A 661 6.74 12.18 8.00
N MET A 662 6.50 11.10 7.26
CA MET A 662 5.44 11.00 6.25
C MET A 662 4.84 9.59 6.28
N VAL A 663 3.51 9.49 6.21
CA VAL A 663 2.79 8.23 6.37
C VAL A 663 2.98 7.35 5.14
N SER A 664 2.79 7.93 3.95
CA SER A 664 2.81 7.21 2.68
C SER A 664 2.90 8.16 1.49
N ILE A 665 3.37 7.65 0.36
CA ILE A 665 3.21 8.25 -0.96
C ILE A 665 2.58 7.27 -1.94
N ILE A 666 1.91 7.80 -2.96
CA ILE A 666 1.56 7.06 -4.16
C ILE A 666 2.58 7.38 -5.25
N ALA A 667 3.29 6.36 -5.73
CA ALA A 667 4.34 6.49 -6.73
C ALA A 667 3.87 5.97 -8.11
N GLN A 668 4.40 6.62 -9.16
CA GLN A 668 4.19 6.27 -10.56
C GLN A 668 5.34 5.38 -11.11
N ARG A 669 5.30 5.06 -12.41
CA ARG A 669 6.30 4.23 -13.11
C ARG A 669 6.96 4.97 -14.29
N PRO A 670 7.68 6.08 -14.07
CA PRO A 670 8.28 6.87 -15.15
C PRO A 670 9.22 6.07 -16.06
N ASN A 671 9.99 5.14 -15.50
CA ASN A 671 10.84 4.25 -16.29
C ASN A 671 10.04 3.42 -17.32
N LEU A 672 8.88 2.90 -16.93
CA LEU A 672 8.01 2.14 -17.83
C LEU A 672 7.38 3.04 -18.92
N TRP A 673 7.16 4.33 -18.65
CA TRP A 673 6.70 5.27 -19.68
C TRP A 673 7.70 5.34 -20.84
N GLY A 674 8.98 5.52 -20.51
CA GLY A 674 10.05 5.57 -21.51
C GLY A 674 10.12 4.30 -22.35
N GLU A 675 10.05 3.13 -21.71
CA GLU A 675 10.07 1.84 -22.41
C GLU A 675 8.89 1.70 -23.38
N LEU A 676 7.66 1.92 -22.89
CA LEU A 676 6.45 1.73 -23.68
C LEU A 676 6.36 2.72 -24.83
N VAL A 677 6.70 4.00 -24.62
CA VAL A 677 6.71 5.01 -25.69
C VAL A 677 7.61 4.59 -26.85
N VAL A 678 8.85 4.15 -26.55
CA VAL A 678 9.78 3.68 -27.59
C VAL A 678 9.22 2.46 -28.31
N ARG A 679 8.61 1.52 -27.58
CA ARG A 679 7.96 0.34 -28.18
C ARG A 679 6.79 0.72 -29.09
N ARG A 680 5.94 1.67 -28.69
CA ARG A 680 4.80 2.14 -29.50
C ARG A 680 5.26 2.88 -30.75
N LEU A 681 6.27 3.73 -30.64
CA LEU A 681 6.87 4.39 -31.80
C LEU A 681 7.47 3.37 -32.77
N ASN A 682 8.13 2.32 -32.27
CA ASN A 682 8.62 1.23 -33.10
C ASN A 682 7.48 0.44 -33.77
N ASP A 683 6.40 0.14 -33.04
CA ASP A 683 5.22 -0.54 -33.61
C ASP A 683 4.57 0.30 -34.74
N LEU A 684 4.41 1.61 -34.54
CA LEU A 684 3.91 2.53 -35.56
C LEU A 684 4.81 2.59 -36.79
N MET A 685 6.14 2.63 -36.58
CA MET A 685 7.12 2.59 -37.67
C MET A 685 7.02 1.28 -38.49
N LEU A 686 6.69 0.16 -37.83
CA LEU A 686 6.45 -1.14 -38.48
C LEU A 686 5.04 -1.25 -39.09
N GLY A 687 4.25 -0.18 -39.10
CA GLY A 687 2.90 -0.15 -39.68
C GLY A 687 1.84 -0.83 -38.83
N LYS A 688 2.12 -1.10 -37.54
CA LYS A 688 1.14 -1.67 -36.62
C LYS A 688 0.27 -0.60 -35.98
N THR A 689 -0.91 -1.00 -35.52
CA THR A 689 -1.77 -0.19 -34.65
C THR A 689 -1.30 -0.28 -33.20
N ILE A 690 -1.42 0.80 -32.45
CA ILE A 690 -1.12 0.85 -31.01
C ILE A 690 -2.39 1.13 -30.19
N PRO A 691 -2.41 0.80 -28.89
CA PRO A 691 -3.51 1.21 -28.01
C PRO A 691 -3.62 2.74 -27.91
N ASP A 692 -4.84 3.24 -27.73
CA ASP A 692 -5.06 4.67 -27.47
C ASP A 692 -4.46 5.09 -26.12
N PHE A 693 -4.48 4.19 -25.12
CA PHE A 693 -3.94 4.42 -23.78
C PHE A 693 -3.28 3.16 -23.20
N ASP A 694 -2.03 3.29 -22.72
CA ASP A 694 -1.33 2.32 -21.88
C ASP A 694 -1.25 2.84 -20.43
N ASP A 695 -2.06 2.27 -19.53
CA ASP A 695 -2.02 2.54 -18.09
C ASP A 695 -0.84 1.82 -17.44
N THR A 696 0.13 2.57 -16.91
CA THR A 696 1.26 1.99 -16.17
C THR A 696 0.96 1.72 -14.69
N GLY A 697 -0.19 2.17 -14.20
CA GLY A 697 -0.61 2.02 -12.81
C GLY A 697 0.22 2.83 -11.80
N THR A 698 -0.09 2.63 -10.52
CA THR A 698 0.56 3.26 -9.37
C THR A 698 0.78 2.25 -8.25
N TYR A 699 1.62 2.58 -7.28
CA TYR A 699 1.84 1.75 -6.09
C TYR A 699 2.08 2.62 -4.85
N GLU A 700 1.71 2.10 -3.68
CA GLU A 700 1.91 2.76 -2.38
C GLU A 700 3.32 2.46 -1.85
N ILE A 701 4.04 3.50 -1.44
CA ILE A 701 5.26 3.38 -0.63
C ILE A 701 4.95 3.89 0.78
N ASN A 702 5.27 3.08 1.79
CA ASN A 702 5.12 3.40 3.20
C ASN A 702 6.23 2.74 4.01
N LYS A 703 6.30 3.01 5.33
CA LYS A 703 7.34 2.50 6.21
C LYS A 703 7.49 0.97 6.20
N LYS A 704 6.42 0.23 5.93
CA LYS A 704 6.41 -1.25 5.95
C LYS A 704 7.05 -1.85 4.70
N ASN A 705 7.00 -1.16 3.56
CA ASN A 705 7.48 -1.67 2.27
C ASN A 705 8.62 -0.84 1.64
N ILE A 706 9.08 0.22 2.29
CA ILE A 706 10.08 1.13 1.74
C ILE A 706 11.40 0.45 1.37
N SER A 707 11.78 -0.64 2.06
CA SER A 707 12.98 -1.42 1.75
C SER A 707 12.97 -2.05 0.36
N VAL A 708 11.79 -2.27 -0.22
CA VAL A 708 11.63 -2.82 -1.59
C VAL A 708 12.01 -1.79 -2.66
N TYR A 709 11.91 -0.49 -2.33
CA TYR A 709 12.08 0.62 -3.26
C TYR A 709 13.30 1.49 -2.93
N SER A 710 14.16 1.01 -2.02
CA SER A 710 15.30 1.75 -1.46
C SER A 710 16.60 1.57 -2.22
#